data_AF-A0A1Z3HTC3-F1
#
_entry.id   AF-A0A1Z3HTC3-F1
#
_cell.length_a   1.000
_cell.length_b   1.000
_cell.length_c   1.000
_cell.angle_alpha   90.00
_cell.angle_beta   90.00
_cell.angle_gamma   90.00
#
_symmetry.space_group_name_H-M   'P 1'
#
loop_
_entity.id
_entity.type
_entity.pdbx_description
1 polymer ?
#
loop_
_entity_poly.entity_id
_entity_poly.type
_entity_poly.pdbx_seq_one_letter_code
_entity_poly.pdbx_strand_id
1 'polypeptide(L)'
;MANVPDPAVELIKTFEGFSRNAYPDPRTGGKPYTIGWGSTRKKDGSPFELGDTITPDQAEELLRWQLENEFLPPLEKIPTWPTMNQRQRGAILSFAYNLGAHFYGGNNFATITEVLKTGNWSKIESALVLYRNPGTNVEAGLLRRRLTEAQVFLEGTSGLSLSAAGKRYLAGGQTPQEYFEGPAKDYEPGERTLLQSMPYLRGKDVVALQEALVKAGHSISTDGIFGPATKQAVEAFQAANGLTVDGIVGDNTWSALMDPAANFTLRIGQDTLLKLRPEDVTELSEAEVHAVSKGSTYPLHSYAYADPTQGDFNGHIKVAFQGTNVKGFNTWFVYGGHIQVEKDGEVVYPWEEQQAEFILKIYRDTLFKRRPIQSSQLPATQKHSVAQGSQFVLHSYAFQDAHGDFSSHIKIALKYEKDFINDLSQWFVYDQHAMVEFDGQIVYPHLPRLQVTQDTILKRRPLQSSQLPDNEKYMIAKGTSLILHSWAYRDQQGDFNRHIKFAIKYEQDFIQKFSTWYVYDQHAQVLLGDKVVYPPAFQGKAFKLPGNTSTFYTGQPILPKGDFTWGEATKEGTRIPPTADIVKNILALAKHLQQARDRIGSPFIINSWYRTPEANRAAGGHPRSLHLQGQAVDMDVPGYSPRQVANALINTWPGGILIYSTHVHLDTGRRQVVYM
;
A
#
# COMPACT_ATOMS: atom_id res chain seq x y z
N MET A 1 20.39 34.76 13.30
CA MET A 1 19.68 33.72 14.08
C MET A 1 18.38 33.23 13.44
N ALA A 2 17.75 33.93 12.48
CA ALA A 2 16.42 33.57 11.95
C ALA A 2 16.39 32.39 10.94
N ASN A 3 17.53 31.77 10.62
CA ASN A 3 17.63 30.77 9.55
C ASN A 3 17.82 29.32 10.03
N VAL A 4 18.10 29.08 11.32
CA VAL A 4 18.28 27.71 11.85
C VAL A 4 16.93 27.11 12.27
N PRO A 5 16.51 25.95 11.72
CA PRO A 5 15.29 25.28 12.13
C PRO A 5 15.35 24.80 13.58
N ASP A 6 14.34 25.12 14.40
CA ASP A 6 14.21 24.59 15.76
C ASP A 6 14.24 23.05 15.83
N PRO A 7 13.63 22.29 14.89
CA PRO A 7 13.76 20.83 14.90
C PRO A 7 15.21 20.33 14.83
N ALA A 8 16.14 21.10 14.26
CA ALA A 8 17.57 20.74 14.29
C ALA A 8 18.11 20.78 15.72
N VAL A 9 17.83 21.88 16.42
CA VAL A 9 18.31 22.14 17.79
C VAL A 9 17.72 21.11 18.75
N GLU A 10 16.43 20.80 18.64
CA GLU A 10 15.75 19.79 19.47
C GLU A 10 16.34 18.39 19.28
N LEU A 11 16.53 17.97 18.02
CA LEU A 11 17.14 16.67 17.71
C LEU A 11 18.57 16.58 18.26
N ILE A 12 19.40 17.59 18.04
CA ILE A 12 20.79 17.60 18.50
C ILE A 12 20.85 17.54 20.03
N LYS A 13 20.06 18.36 20.73
CA LYS A 13 20.00 18.35 22.21
C LYS A 13 19.58 16.98 22.75
N THR A 14 18.68 16.28 22.05
CA THR A 14 18.22 14.95 22.43
C THR A 14 19.34 13.90 22.39
N PHE A 15 20.27 14.00 21.42
CA PHE A 15 21.30 12.98 21.21
C PHE A 15 22.68 13.32 21.78
N GLU A 16 23.08 14.59 21.82
CA GLU A 16 24.42 14.99 22.30
C GLU A 16 24.48 15.09 23.83
N GLY A 17 23.35 15.37 24.49
CA GLY A 17 23.30 15.64 25.92
C GLY A 17 24.02 16.94 26.33
N PHE A 18 23.68 17.48 27.50
CA PHE A 18 24.30 18.72 27.99
C PHE A 18 25.45 18.42 28.94
N SER A 19 26.63 18.97 28.66
CA SER A 19 27.72 19.04 29.62
C SER A 19 27.99 20.47 30.07
N ARG A 20 27.86 20.72 31.38
CA ARG A 20 28.21 22.02 31.99
C ARG A 20 29.71 22.31 31.92
N ASN A 21 30.55 21.29 32.03
CA ASN A 21 32.00 21.43 32.13
C ASN A 21 32.68 20.81 30.90
N ALA A 22 33.79 21.40 30.46
CA ALA A 22 34.60 20.83 29.39
C ALA A 22 35.18 19.47 29.81
N TYR A 23 35.07 18.47 28.95
CA TYR A 23 35.58 17.11 29.19
C TYR A 23 36.46 16.63 28.00
N PRO A 24 37.47 15.78 28.25
CA PRO A 24 38.35 15.26 27.21
C PRO A 24 37.60 14.34 26.24
N ASP A 25 38.03 14.34 24.98
CA ASP A 25 37.50 13.39 24.00
C ASP A 25 37.68 11.94 24.50
N PRO A 26 36.60 11.13 24.58
CA PRO A 26 36.66 9.78 25.15
C PRO A 26 37.61 8.83 24.42
N ARG A 27 37.94 9.11 23.15
CA ARG A 27 38.79 8.24 22.32
C ARG A 27 40.28 8.56 22.47
N THR A 28 40.62 9.84 22.63
CA THR A 28 42.00 10.32 22.69
C THR A 28 42.46 10.66 24.12
N GLY A 29 41.54 10.82 25.07
CA GLY A 29 41.83 11.18 26.46
C GLY A 29 42.37 12.62 26.63
N GLY A 30 42.32 13.43 25.58
CA GLY A 30 42.93 14.77 25.54
C GLY A 30 42.13 15.74 24.66
N LYS A 31 42.83 16.68 24.01
CA LYS A 31 42.22 17.66 23.09
C LYS A 31 41.68 16.96 21.82
N PRO A 32 40.59 17.45 21.21
CA PRO A 32 39.82 18.63 21.62
C PRO A 32 38.90 18.33 22.83
N TYR A 33 38.71 19.33 23.70
CA TYR A 33 37.76 19.23 24.80
C TYR A 33 36.36 19.59 24.32
N THR A 34 35.36 18.84 24.77
CA THR A 34 33.95 18.99 24.38
C THR A 34 33.15 19.59 25.54
N ILE A 35 32.23 20.51 25.24
CA ILE A 35 31.35 21.16 26.22
C ILE A 35 29.96 21.43 25.63
N GLY A 36 28.97 21.72 26.48
CA GLY A 36 27.62 22.07 26.04
C GLY A 36 26.93 20.92 25.33
N TRP A 37 26.41 21.16 24.12
CA TRP A 37 25.72 20.19 23.27
C TRP A 37 26.66 19.57 22.21
N GLY A 38 27.90 19.27 22.60
CA GLY A 38 28.89 18.64 21.71
C GLY A 38 29.87 19.60 21.02
N SER A 39 30.00 20.84 21.48
CA SER A 39 30.90 21.83 20.87
C SER A 39 32.35 21.63 21.31
N THR A 40 33.30 21.74 20.38
CA THR A 40 34.75 21.65 20.67
C THR A 40 35.50 22.99 20.52
N ARG A 41 34.82 24.02 20.02
CA ARG A 41 35.38 25.36 19.79
C ARG A 41 34.41 26.45 20.25
N LYS A 42 34.98 27.57 20.69
CA LYS A 42 34.28 28.83 20.99
C LYS A 42 33.91 29.55 19.69
N LYS A 43 33.06 30.59 19.77
CA LYS A 43 32.60 31.36 18.59
C LYS A 43 33.74 32.06 17.82
N ASP A 44 34.86 32.33 18.49
CA ASP A 44 36.07 32.89 17.87
C ASP A 44 36.98 31.82 17.23
N GLY A 45 36.56 30.54 17.27
CA GLY A 45 37.31 29.40 16.75
C GLY A 45 38.37 28.85 17.72
N SER A 46 38.60 29.47 18.88
CA SER A 46 39.54 28.96 19.88
C SER A 46 39.03 27.67 20.54
N PRO A 47 39.92 26.74 20.95
CA PRO A 47 39.49 25.50 21.61
C PRO A 47 39.00 25.76 23.03
N PHE A 48 38.12 24.91 23.55
CA PHE A 48 37.83 24.85 24.98
C PHE A 48 39.02 24.26 25.75
N GLU A 49 39.12 24.58 27.04
CA GLU A 49 40.14 24.06 27.96
C GLU A 49 39.51 23.39 29.19
N LEU A 50 40.28 22.53 29.88
CA LEU A 50 39.84 21.94 31.16
C LEU A 50 39.59 23.05 32.18
N GLY A 51 38.39 23.04 32.77
CA GLY A 51 37.94 24.08 33.70
C GLY A 51 36.96 25.09 33.08
N ASP A 52 36.84 25.13 31.75
CA ASP A 52 35.79 25.91 31.10
C ASP A 52 34.39 25.39 31.51
N THR A 53 33.48 26.32 31.80
CA THR A 53 32.08 26.04 32.16
C THR A 53 31.12 26.83 31.30
N ILE A 54 29.95 26.27 31.01
CA ILE A 54 28.90 26.92 30.19
C ILE A 54 27.52 26.73 30.81
N THR A 55 26.66 27.74 30.69
CA THR A 55 25.23 27.61 31.05
C THR A 55 24.43 26.96 29.91
N PRO A 56 23.24 26.38 30.18
CA PRO A 56 22.38 25.84 29.12
C PRO A 56 22.05 26.86 28.02
N ASP A 57 21.77 28.11 28.39
CA ASP A 57 21.44 29.19 27.45
C ASP A 57 22.64 29.55 26.56
N GLN A 58 23.83 29.68 27.17
CA GLN A 58 25.07 29.93 26.43
C GLN A 58 25.41 28.77 25.48
N ALA A 59 25.16 27.52 25.91
CA ALA A 59 25.38 26.34 25.07
C ALA A 59 24.41 26.27 23.89
N GLU A 60 23.14 26.64 24.09
CA GLU A 60 22.18 26.72 22.99
C GLU A 60 22.52 27.86 22.02
N GLU A 61 22.93 29.02 22.53
CA GLU A 61 23.36 30.15 21.70
C GLU A 61 24.59 29.78 20.86
N LEU A 62 25.54 29.05 21.44
CA LEU A 62 26.70 28.51 20.72
C LEU A 62 26.27 27.51 19.65
N LEU A 63 25.40 26.54 19.97
CA LEU A 63 24.90 25.55 19.03
C LEU A 63 24.21 26.21 17.83
N ARG A 64 23.31 27.16 18.07
CA ARG A 64 22.61 27.89 17.00
C ARG A 64 23.58 28.67 16.12
N TRP A 65 24.59 29.31 16.72
CA TRP A 65 25.63 30.00 15.96
C TRP A 65 26.41 29.04 15.07
N GLN A 66 26.82 27.87 15.57
CA GLN A 66 27.53 26.87 14.76
C GLN A 66 26.66 26.34 13.62
N LEU A 67 25.39 26.04 13.88
CA LEU A 67 24.47 25.59 12.82
C LEU A 67 24.31 26.64 11.72
N GLU A 68 24.16 27.92 12.09
CA GLU A 68 23.99 29.02 11.14
C GLU A 68 25.26 29.27 10.29
N ASN A 69 26.44 29.22 10.91
CA ASN A 69 27.68 29.67 10.27
C ASN A 69 28.53 28.52 9.67
N GLU A 70 28.41 27.29 10.19
CA GLU A 70 29.27 26.17 9.80
C GLU A 70 28.50 25.09 9.03
N PHE A 71 27.24 24.82 9.39
CA PHE A 71 26.48 23.69 8.83
C PHE A 71 25.49 24.08 7.74
N LEU A 72 24.79 25.22 7.89
CA LEU A 72 23.78 25.65 6.94
C LEU A 72 24.34 25.94 5.53
N PRO A 73 25.47 26.68 5.36
CA PRO A 73 25.96 27.07 4.04
C PRO A 73 26.23 25.92 3.04
N PRO A 74 26.85 24.78 3.43
CA PRO A 74 27.00 23.66 2.50
C PRO A 74 25.69 22.93 2.17
N LEU A 75 24.72 22.91 3.09
CA LEU A 75 23.45 22.20 2.89
C LEU A 75 22.48 22.97 1.98
N GLU A 76 22.56 24.31 1.96
CA GLU A 76 21.78 25.15 1.04
C GLU A 76 22.08 24.87 -0.44
N LYS A 77 23.18 24.17 -0.75
CA LYS A 77 23.54 23.73 -2.11
C LYS A 77 22.73 22.51 -2.59
N ILE A 78 21.97 21.86 -1.72
CA ILE A 78 21.12 20.72 -2.10
C ILE A 78 19.99 21.22 -3.03
N PRO A 79 19.79 20.66 -4.23
CA PRO A 79 18.82 21.18 -5.21
C PRO A 79 17.39 21.33 -4.68
N THR A 80 16.96 20.44 -3.81
CA THR A 80 15.62 20.46 -3.22
C THR A 80 15.53 21.28 -1.92
N TRP A 81 16.65 21.80 -1.39
CA TRP A 81 16.67 22.56 -0.13
C TRP A 81 15.63 23.70 -0.08
N PRO A 82 15.43 24.49 -1.15
CA PRO A 82 14.40 25.53 -1.17
C PRO A 82 12.98 24.99 -1.00
N THR A 83 12.72 23.75 -1.45
CA THR A 83 11.42 23.07 -1.35
C THR A 83 11.19 22.36 -0.02
N MET A 84 12.24 22.18 0.78
CA MET A 84 12.15 21.51 2.08
C MET A 84 11.49 22.39 3.14
N ASN A 85 10.63 21.78 3.95
CA ASN A 85 10.07 22.43 5.14
C ASN A 85 11.09 22.47 6.31
N GLN A 86 10.76 23.18 7.39
CA GLN A 86 11.65 23.34 8.56
C GLN A 86 12.01 22.01 9.23
N ARG A 87 11.11 21.03 9.27
CA ARG A 87 11.38 19.70 9.86
C ARG A 87 12.34 18.90 9.01
N GLN A 88 12.14 18.90 7.69
CA GLN A 88 13.04 18.28 6.72
C GLN A 88 14.44 18.90 6.80
N ARG A 89 14.55 20.24 6.76
CA ARG A 89 15.84 20.93 6.95
C ARG A 89 16.45 20.63 8.32
N GLY A 90 15.64 20.57 9.37
CA GLY A 90 16.08 20.29 10.73
C GLY A 90 16.65 18.87 10.90
N ALA A 91 15.99 17.87 10.33
CA ALA A 91 16.47 16.49 10.33
C ALA A 91 17.80 16.35 9.57
N ILE A 92 17.93 17.01 8.41
CA ILE A 92 19.19 16.99 7.63
C ILE A 92 20.31 17.76 8.33
N LEU A 93 20.00 18.85 9.04
CA LEU A 93 20.97 19.54 9.90
C LEU A 93 21.42 18.69 11.09
N SER A 94 20.52 17.98 11.77
CA SER A 94 20.89 17.04 12.84
C SER A 94 21.78 15.91 12.31
N PHE A 95 21.47 15.39 11.13
CA PHE A 95 22.28 14.39 10.44
C PHE A 95 23.67 14.93 10.09
N ALA A 96 23.74 16.14 9.53
CA ALA A 96 24.99 16.82 9.22
C ALA A 96 25.81 17.15 10.48
N TYR A 97 25.18 17.54 11.58
CA TYR A 97 25.88 17.78 12.85
C TYR A 97 26.60 16.52 13.35
N ASN A 98 26.00 15.35 13.16
CA ASN A 98 26.58 14.08 13.56
C ASN A 98 27.74 13.60 12.66
N LEU A 99 27.63 13.82 11.34
CA LEU A 99 28.53 13.20 10.35
C LEU A 99 29.42 14.19 9.59
N GLY A 100 29.20 15.49 9.78
CA GLY A 100 29.90 16.59 9.13
C GLY A 100 29.03 17.37 8.13
N ALA A 101 29.29 18.68 8.05
CA ALA A 101 28.54 19.63 7.22
C ALA A 101 28.62 19.37 5.70
N HIS A 102 29.65 18.66 5.24
CA HIS A 102 29.95 18.43 3.82
C HIS A 102 29.58 17.02 3.33
N PHE A 103 28.62 16.36 3.98
CA PHE A 103 28.23 15.00 3.59
C PHE A 103 27.60 14.94 2.18
N TYR A 104 26.87 15.98 1.78
CA TYR A 104 26.16 16.00 0.49
C TYR A 104 27.15 15.97 -0.69
N GLY A 105 27.01 14.98 -1.56
CA GLY A 105 27.93 14.77 -2.69
C GLY A 105 29.21 14.00 -2.34
N GLY A 106 29.42 13.61 -1.07
CA GLY A 106 30.54 12.77 -0.68
C GLY A 106 30.38 11.32 -1.14
N ASN A 107 31.50 10.66 -1.45
CA ASN A 107 31.51 9.27 -1.98
C ASN A 107 30.83 8.26 -1.04
N ASN A 108 30.94 8.45 0.27
CA ASN A 108 30.30 7.59 1.28
C ASN A 108 28.83 7.94 1.53
N PHE A 109 28.28 8.93 0.80
CA PHE A 109 26.94 9.47 0.99
C PHE A 109 26.05 9.38 -0.26
N ALA A 110 26.38 8.49 -1.21
CA ALA A 110 25.70 8.39 -2.50
C ALA A 110 24.18 8.23 -2.39
N THR A 111 23.70 7.30 -1.54
CA THR A 111 22.27 7.00 -1.40
C THR A 111 21.46 8.21 -0.88
N ILE A 112 21.93 8.85 0.20
CA ILE A 112 21.24 10.02 0.76
C ILE A 112 21.36 11.23 -0.18
N THR A 113 22.50 11.37 -0.87
CA THR A 113 22.71 12.40 -1.89
C THR A 113 21.68 12.27 -3.01
N GLU A 114 21.43 11.07 -3.52
CA GLU A 114 20.46 10.85 -4.60
C GLU A 114 19.02 11.14 -4.15
N VAL A 115 18.64 10.73 -2.93
CA VAL A 115 17.32 11.04 -2.35
C VAL A 115 17.12 12.55 -2.23
N LEU A 116 18.11 13.26 -1.68
CA LEU A 116 18.08 14.72 -1.52
C LEU A 116 18.18 15.46 -2.86
N LYS A 117 18.81 14.88 -3.88
CA LYS A 117 18.90 15.48 -5.21
C LYS A 117 17.59 15.36 -5.99
N THR A 118 16.94 14.20 -5.93
CA THR A 118 15.75 13.87 -6.76
C THR A 118 14.42 14.22 -6.11
N GLY A 119 14.40 14.42 -4.80
CA GLY A 119 13.15 14.65 -4.08
C GLY A 119 12.35 13.37 -3.78
N ASN A 120 12.95 12.19 -3.91
CA ASN A 120 12.28 10.92 -3.65
C ASN A 120 12.17 10.62 -2.15
N TRP A 121 11.33 11.39 -1.45
CA TRP A 121 11.17 11.34 0.01
C TRP A 121 10.71 9.98 0.54
N SER A 122 10.10 9.13 -0.31
CA SER A 122 9.74 7.75 0.06
C SER A 122 10.95 6.89 0.47
N LYS A 123 12.17 7.27 0.08
CA LYS A 123 13.42 6.56 0.36
C LYS A 123 14.22 7.13 1.54
N ILE A 124 13.74 8.20 2.19
CA ILE A 124 14.53 8.92 3.21
C ILE A 124 14.89 8.05 4.41
N GLU A 125 13.96 7.23 4.91
CA GLU A 125 14.23 6.31 6.02
C GLU A 125 15.33 5.31 5.63
N SER A 126 15.16 4.63 4.50
CA SER A 126 16.13 3.64 3.99
C SER A 126 17.51 4.25 3.72
N ALA A 127 17.60 5.54 3.41
CA ALA A 127 18.85 6.24 3.21
C ALA A 127 19.53 6.61 4.54
N LEU A 128 18.78 7.12 5.52
CA LEU A 128 19.34 7.56 6.81
C LEU A 128 19.84 6.39 7.66
N VAL A 129 19.12 5.26 7.69
CA VAL A 129 19.50 4.11 8.54
C VAL A 129 20.79 3.39 8.11
N LEU A 130 21.36 3.75 6.96
CA LEU A 130 22.67 3.27 6.53
C LEU A 130 23.80 3.80 7.45
N TYR A 131 23.63 4.98 8.04
CA TYR A 131 24.66 5.64 8.86
C TYR A 131 24.47 5.35 10.35
N ARG A 132 24.61 4.07 10.69
CA ARG A 132 24.42 3.55 12.05
C ARG A 132 25.62 2.80 12.63
N ASN A 133 26.68 2.58 11.87
CA ASN A 133 27.84 1.77 12.25
C ASN A 133 27.47 0.33 12.69
N PRO A 134 27.08 -0.54 11.74
CA PRO A 134 26.63 -1.89 12.05
C PRO A 134 27.66 -2.72 12.83
N GLY A 135 27.20 -3.49 13.82
CA GLY A 135 28.03 -4.40 14.62
C GLY A 135 28.84 -3.74 15.73
N THR A 136 28.66 -2.42 15.94
CA THR A 136 29.35 -1.69 17.01
C THR A 136 28.47 -1.50 18.23
N ASN A 137 29.08 -1.26 19.40
CA ASN A 137 28.35 -0.95 20.63
C ASN A 137 27.52 0.35 20.56
N VAL A 138 27.74 1.20 19.56
CA VAL A 138 26.98 2.45 19.35
C VAL A 138 25.83 2.31 18.35
N GLU A 139 25.69 1.15 17.68
CA GLU A 139 24.71 0.95 16.60
C GLU A 139 23.29 1.25 17.05
N ALA A 140 22.89 0.76 18.23
CA ALA A 140 21.53 0.92 18.72
C ALA A 140 21.15 2.40 18.92
N GLY A 141 22.08 3.20 19.44
CA GLY A 141 21.91 4.64 19.62
C GLY A 141 21.88 5.39 18.30
N LEU A 142 22.77 5.06 17.37
CA LEU A 142 22.79 5.69 16.05
C LEU A 142 21.57 5.32 15.21
N LEU A 143 21.12 4.07 15.22
CA LEU A 143 19.90 3.66 14.52
C LEU A 143 18.68 4.39 15.08
N ARG A 144 18.57 4.52 16.41
CA ARG A 144 17.53 5.34 17.05
C ARG A 144 17.59 6.78 16.56
N ARG A 145 18.79 7.38 16.52
CA ARG A 145 18.99 8.73 15.98
C ARG A 145 18.53 8.88 14.54
N ARG A 146 18.96 7.98 13.64
CA ARG A 146 18.58 7.99 12.23
C ARG A 146 17.07 7.84 12.03
N LEU A 147 16.42 6.97 12.81
CA LEU A 147 14.97 6.78 12.75
C LEU A 147 14.20 7.97 13.30
N THR A 148 14.68 8.63 14.36
CA THR A 148 14.08 9.87 14.87
C THR A 148 14.26 11.02 13.87
N GLU A 149 15.43 11.15 13.24
CA GLU A 149 15.66 12.11 12.15
C GLU A 149 14.73 11.82 10.96
N ALA A 150 14.59 10.55 10.54
CA ALA A 150 13.67 10.16 9.48
C ALA A 150 12.21 10.43 9.85
N GLN A 151 11.82 10.18 11.10
CA GLN A 151 10.50 10.48 11.62
C GLN A 151 10.22 11.98 11.53
N VAL A 152 11.13 12.82 12.05
CA VAL A 152 11.00 14.28 11.97
C VAL A 152 10.98 14.75 10.51
N PHE A 153 11.80 14.18 9.62
CA PHE A 153 11.79 14.53 8.19
C PHE A 153 10.43 14.23 7.53
N LEU A 154 9.88 13.04 7.80
CA LEU A 154 8.63 12.57 7.20
C LEU A 154 7.40 13.23 7.83
N GLU A 155 7.48 13.66 9.08
CA GLU A 155 6.45 14.46 9.74
C GLU A 155 6.21 15.77 8.97
N GLY A 156 4.98 15.91 8.44
CA GLY A 156 4.60 17.04 7.60
C GLY A 156 4.90 16.86 6.10
N THR A 157 5.26 15.65 5.65
CA THR A 157 5.31 15.28 4.22
C THR A 157 4.08 14.45 3.84
N SER A 158 3.23 14.95 2.93
CA SER A 158 1.96 14.30 2.57
C SER A 158 2.14 12.88 2.03
N GLY A 159 1.35 11.94 2.54
CA GLY A 159 1.32 10.55 2.06
C GLY A 159 2.50 9.67 2.48
N LEU A 160 3.44 10.19 3.27
CA LEU A 160 4.61 9.45 3.75
C LEU A 160 4.63 9.41 5.28
N SER A 161 5.11 8.31 5.83
CA SER A 161 5.36 8.17 7.26
C SER A 161 6.47 7.15 7.49
N LEU A 162 7.06 7.18 8.69
CA LEU A 162 8.03 6.16 9.10
C LEU A 162 7.41 4.76 8.95
N SER A 163 8.21 3.80 8.51
CA SER A 163 7.83 2.40 8.34
C SER A 163 7.30 1.81 9.64
N ALA A 164 6.51 0.75 9.54
CA ALA A 164 6.04 0.02 10.72
C ALA A 164 7.21 -0.54 11.55
N ALA A 165 8.32 -0.94 10.90
CA ALA A 165 9.53 -1.39 11.59
C ALA A 165 10.19 -0.24 12.36
N GLY A 166 10.31 0.94 11.75
CA GLY A 166 10.88 2.12 12.40
C GLY A 166 10.08 2.56 13.62
N LYS A 167 8.74 2.56 13.50
CA LYS A 167 7.83 2.88 14.62
C LYS A 167 7.97 1.90 15.78
N ARG A 168 8.09 0.60 15.50
CA ARG A 168 8.32 -0.43 16.54
C ARG A 168 9.67 -0.27 17.22
N TYR A 169 10.74 -0.06 16.45
CA TYR A 169 12.08 0.12 17.02
C TYR A 169 12.14 1.35 17.94
N LEU A 170 11.52 2.47 17.53
CA LEU A 170 11.45 3.68 18.36
C LEU A 170 10.57 3.50 19.62
N ALA A 171 9.59 2.59 19.61
CA ALA A 171 8.79 2.23 20.79
C ALA A 171 9.57 1.36 21.81
N GLY A 172 10.75 0.85 21.43
CA GLY A 172 11.63 0.05 22.28
C GLY A 172 11.37 -1.45 22.24
N GLY A 173 12.26 -2.23 22.86
CA GLY A 173 12.14 -3.68 22.95
C GLY A 173 12.65 -4.48 21.72
N GLN A 174 13.32 -3.81 20.78
CA GLN A 174 13.96 -4.45 19.62
C GLN A 174 15.45 -4.13 19.56
N THR A 175 16.25 -5.09 19.10
CA THR A 175 17.65 -4.94 18.69
C THR A 175 17.75 -4.27 17.31
N PRO A 176 18.90 -3.68 16.95
CA PRO A 176 19.10 -3.13 15.60
C PRO A 176 18.85 -4.15 14.50
N GLN A 177 19.29 -5.40 14.73
CA GLN A 177 19.04 -6.53 13.84
C GLN A 177 17.55 -6.73 13.59
N GLU A 178 16.72 -6.77 14.63
CA GLU A 178 15.26 -6.93 14.53
C GLU A 178 14.53 -5.80 13.78
N TYR A 179 15.14 -4.62 13.62
CA TYR A 179 14.60 -3.56 12.74
C TYR A 179 14.78 -3.90 11.26
N PHE A 180 15.98 -4.38 10.90
CA PHE A 180 16.29 -4.77 9.52
C PHE A 180 15.69 -6.11 9.14
N GLU A 181 15.30 -6.89 10.13
CA GLU A 181 14.74 -8.21 9.95
C GLU A 181 13.20 -8.13 9.87
N GLY A 182 12.63 -8.50 8.73
CA GLY A 182 11.18 -8.59 8.56
C GLY A 182 10.58 -9.68 9.46
N PRO A 183 9.23 -9.71 9.62
CA PRO A 183 8.58 -10.78 10.36
C PRO A 183 8.97 -12.13 9.76
N ALA A 184 9.47 -13.03 10.60
CA ALA A 184 9.78 -14.40 10.17
C ALA A 184 8.47 -15.08 9.78
N LYS A 185 8.36 -15.47 8.51
CA LYS A 185 7.25 -16.24 8.00
C LYS A 185 7.79 -17.29 7.04
N ASP A 186 7.33 -18.52 7.22
CA ASP A 186 7.71 -19.65 6.39
C ASP A 186 6.97 -19.53 5.05
N TYR A 187 7.75 -19.23 4.01
CA TYR A 187 7.33 -19.33 2.62
C TYR A 187 8.18 -20.40 1.96
N GLU A 188 7.57 -21.21 1.11
CA GLU A 188 8.30 -22.18 0.28
C GLU A 188 9.00 -21.47 -0.90
N PRO A 189 10.13 -22.01 -1.41
CA PRO A 189 10.81 -21.44 -2.58
C PRO A 189 9.85 -21.24 -3.77
N GLY A 190 9.83 -20.04 -4.34
CA GLY A 190 8.95 -19.69 -5.45
C GLY A 190 7.56 -19.16 -5.06
N GLU A 191 7.14 -19.23 -3.79
CA GLU A 191 5.83 -18.70 -3.37
C GLU A 191 5.72 -17.16 -3.41
N ARG A 192 6.87 -16.46 -3.42
CA ARG A 192 6.93 -15.00 -3.53
C ARG A 192 8.22 -14.53 -4.19
N THR A 193 8.16 -13.35 -4.78
CA THR A 193 9.33 -12.64 -5.29
C THR A 193 10.22 -12.17 -4.14
N LEU A 194 11.51 -12.49 -4.19
CA LEU A 194 12.48 -12.01 -3.22
C LEU A 194 13.26 -10.83 -3.78
N LEU A 195 13.39 -9.78 -2.99
CA LEU A 195 14.17 -8.59 -3.32
C LEU A 195 14.69 -7.96 -2.03
N GLN A 196 15.72 -7.13 -2.16
CA GLN A 196 16.17 -6.33 -1.01
C GLN A 196 15.11 -5.26 -0.68
N SER A 197 14.38 -5.50 0.41
CA SER A 197 13.40 -4.57 0.97
C SER A 197 13.85 -4.03 2.33
N MET A 198 13.11 -3.06 2.86
CA MET A 198 13.25 -2.62 4.25
C MET A 198 11.89 -2.70 4.95
N PRO A 199 11.74 -3.55 5.99
CA PRO A 199 12.74 -4.50 6.49
C PRO A 199 13.09 -5.59 5.45
N TYR A 200 14.25 -6.23 5.59
CA TYR A 200 14.68 -7.33 4.74
C TYR A 200 13.69 -8.50 4.83
N LEU A 201 13.49 -9.16 3.69
CA LEU A 201 12.72 -10.39 3.65
C LEU A 201 13.42 -11.48 4.47
N ARG A 202 12.62 -12.28 5.17
CA ARG A 202 13.07 -13.46 5.92
C ARG A 202 12.11 -14.62 5.74
N GLY A 203 12.64 -15.83 5.82
CA GLY A 203 11.86 -17.07 5.68
C GLY A 203 12.69 -18.24 5.16
N LYS A 204 12.06 -19.41 5.11
CA LYS A 204 12.64 -20.65 4.56
C LYS A 204 13.04 -20.50 3.08
N ASP A 205 12.22 -19.83 2.29
CA ASP A 205 12.52 -19.40 0.93
C ASP A 205 13.84 -18.61 0.82
N VAL A 206 14.14 -17.71 1.76
CA VAL A 206 15.41 -16.97 1.74
C VAL A 206 16.59 -17.87 2.09
N VAL A 207 16.42 -18.81 3.02
CA VAL A 207 17.46 -19.82 3.34
C VAL A 207 17.74 -20.67 2.11
N ALA A 208 16.71 -21.21 1.46
CA ALA A 208 16.84 -22.02 0.25
C ALA A 208 17.52 -21.27 -0.90
N LEU A 209 17.23 -19.97 -1.06
CA LEU A 209 17.92 -19.10 -2.01
C LEU A 209 19.41 -19.03 -1.69
N GLN A 210 19.76 -18.74 -0.44
CA GLN A 210 21.15 -18.58 -0.02
C GLN A 210 21.92 -19.89 -0.18
N GLU A 211 21.32 -21.03 0.17
CA GLU A 211 21.89 -22.36 -0.05
C GLU A 211 22.14 -22.63 -1.54
N ALA A 212 21.19 -22.30 -2.40
CA ALA A 212 21.34 -22.45 -3.84
C ALA A 212 22.43 -21.54 -4.43
N LEU A 213 22.54 -20.29 -3.95
CA LEU A 213 23.61 -19.36 -4.34
C LEU A 213 24.99 -19.87 -3.89
N VAL A 214 25.09 -20.42 -2.67
CA VAL A 214 26.32 -21.06 -2.18
C VAL A 214 26.70 -22.25 -3.05
N LYS A 215 25.73 -23.10 -3.42
CA LYS A 215 25.94 -24.22 -4.35
C LYS A 215 26.38 -23.74 -5.74
N ALA A 216 25.88 -22.59 -6.20
CA ALA A 216 26.28 -21.94 -7.44
C ALA A 216 27.65 -21.21 -7.36
N GLY A 217 28.36 -21.29 -6.24
CA GLY A 217 29.72 -20.77 -6.07
C GLY A 217 29.82 -19.37 -5.45
N HIS A 218 28.71 -18.80 -4.96
CA HIS A 218 28.73 -17.51 -4.27
C HIS A 218 29.04 -17.65 -2.78
N SER A 219 30.00 -16.87 -2.28
CA SER A 219 30.37 -16.89 -0.85
C SER A 219 29.48 -15.95 -0.03
N ILE A 220 28.36 -16.48 0.49
CA ILE A 220 27.42 -15.75 1.38
C ILE A 220 27.01 -16.61 2.59
N SER A 221 26.47 -15.96 3.63
CA SER A 221 25.88 -16.64 4.80
C SER A 221 24.44 -17.10 4.51
N THR A 222 24.04 -18.26 5.03
CA THR A 222 22.66 -18.80 4.99
C THR A 222 21.92 -18.44 6.28
N ASP A 223 21.69 -17.15 6.49
CA ASP A 223 21.05 -16.60 7.71
C ASP A 223 19.53 -16.40 7.58
N GLY A 224 18.96 -16.73 6.41
CA GLY A 224 17.56 -16.54 6.10
C GLY A 224 17.16 -15.08 5.95
N ILE A 225 18.10 -14.17 5.67
CA ILE A 225 17.87 -12.72 5.52
C ILE A 225 18.25 -12.27 4.10
N PHE A 226 17.30 -11.66 3.39
CA PHE A 226 17.58 -11.08 2.07
C PHE A 226 18.22 -9.69 2.23
N GLY A 227 19.47 -9.69 2.68
CA GLY A 227 20.28 -8.51 2.87
C GLY A 227 21.09 -8.11 1.62
N PRO A 228 21.95 -7.08 1.71
CA PRO A 228 22.77 -6.61 0.60
C PRO A 228 23.68 -7.68 0.02
N ALA A 229 24.25 -8.56 0.87
CA ALA A 229 25.10 -9.66 0.42
C ALA A 229 24.32 -10.66 -0.44
N THR A 230 23.10 -11.02 -0.02
CA THR A 230 22.19 -11.87 -0.80
C THR A 230 21.83 -11.21 -2.13
N LYS A 231 21.48 -9.91 -2.14
CA LYS A 231 21.20 -9.18 -3.38
C LYS A 231 22.40 -9.19 -4.34
N GLN A 232 23.60 -8.91 -3.84
CA GLN A 232 24.81 -8.89 -4.65
C GLN A 232 25.10 -10.27 -5.25
N ALA A 233 24.91 -11.35 -4.47
CA ALA A 233 25.04 -12.71 -4.96
C ALA A 233 23.98 -13.03 -6.03
N VAL A 234 22.73 -12.59 -5.85
CA VAL A 234 21.67 -12.71 -6.87
C VAL A 234 22.04 -11.97 -8.14
N GLU A 235 22.50 -10.72 -8.07
CA GLU A 235 22.89 -9.94 -9.27
C GLU A 235 24.07 -10.59 -9.99
N ALA A 236 25.06 -11.09 -9.24
CA ALA A 236 26.20 -11.80 -9.82
C ALA A 236 25.76 -13.12 -10.47
N PHE A 237 24.87 -13.87 -9.83
CA PHE A 237 24.28 -15.08 -10.38
C PHE A 237 23.48 -14.79 -11.65
N GLN A 238 22.63 -13.76 -11.63
CA GLN A 238 21.85 -13.32 -12.77
C GLN A 238 22.75 -12.95 -13.95
N ALA A 239 23.81 -12.18 -13.70
CA ALA A 239 24.79 -11.80 -14.72
C ALA A 239 25.52 -13.03 -15.30
N ALA A 240 25.94 -13.97 -14.45
CA ALA A 240 26.63 -15.19 -14.87
C ALA A 240 25.75 -16.13 -15.71
N ASN A 241 24.43 -16.08 -15.50
CA ASN A 241 23.46 -16.95 -16.18
C ASN A 241 22.62 -16.22 -17.24
N GLY A 242 23.02 -15.01 -17.66
CA GLY A 242 22.35 -14.27 -18.74
C GLY A 242 20.92 -13.81 -18.41
N LEU A 243 20.58 -13.67 -17.14
CA LEU A 243 19.29 -13.16 -16.65
C LEU A 243 19.32 -11.62 -16.55
N THR A 244 18.14 -11.00 -16.43
CA THR A 244 18.02 -9.58 -16.08
C THR A 244 18.70 -9.33 -14.73
N VAL A 245 19.69 -8.44 -14.69
CA VAL A 245 20.46 -8.10 -13.48
C VAL A 245 19.73 -7.02 -12.69
N ASP A 246 18.69 -7.40 -11.96
CA ASP A 246 17.86 -6.52 -11.15
C ASP A 246 17.94 -6.82 -9.64
N GLY A 247 18.60 -7.92 -9.25
CA GLY A 247 18.71 -8.36 -7.88
C GLY A 247 17.39 -8.90 -7.31
N ILE A 248 16.44 -9.24 -8.18
CA ILE A 248 15.11 -9.76 -7.85
C ILE A 248 15.06 -11.26 -8.17
N VAL A 249 14.67 -12.06 -7.19
CA VAL A 249 14.48 -13.51 -7.35
C VAL A 249 13.00 -13.79 -7.61
N GLY A 250 12.66 -13.86 -8.89
CA GLY A 250 11.42 -14.47 -9.37
C GLY A 250 11.69 -15.85 -9.98
N ASP A 251 10.69 -16.42 -10.64
CA ASP A 251 10.68 -17.80 -11.14
C ASP A 251 11.89 -18.12 -12.04
N ASN A 252 12.34 -17.16 -12.84
CA ASN A 252 13.51 -17.32 -13.71
C ASN A 252 14.81 -17.53 -12.90
N THR A 253 14.99 -16.73 -11.84
CA THR A 253 16.17 -16.83 -10.97
C THR A 253 16.10 -18.13 -10.16
N TRP A 254 14.91 -18.50 -9.67
CA TRP A 254 14.69 -19.78 -8.97
C TRP A 254 14.97 -21.00 -9.84
N SER A 255 14.48 -21.00 -11.08
CA SER A 255 14.68 -22.10 -12.02
C SER A 255 16.16 -22.31 -12.32
N ALA A 256 16.89 -21.23 -12.61
CA ALA A 256 18.33 -21.29 -12.87
C ALA A 256 19.14 -21.77 -11.63
N LEU A 257 18.68 -21.44 -10.43
CA LEU A 257 19.33 -21.86 -9.17
C LEU A 257 19.09 -23.34 -8.83
N MET A 258 17.90 -23.85 -9.13
CA MET A 258 17.46 -25.18 -8.69
C MET A 258 17.83 -26.29 -9.67
N ASP A 259 17.92 -26.00 -10.97
CA ASP A 259 18.23 -27.01 -11.98
C ASP A 259 19.10 -26.47 -13.14
N PRO A 260 20.41 -26.26 -12.90
CA PRO A 260 21.33 -25.68 -13.89
C PRO A 260 21.69 -26.65 -15.05
N ALA A 261 21.23 -27.90 -15.02
CA ALA A 261 21.54 -28.93 -16.02
C ALA A 261 20.34 -29.32 -16.91
N ALA A 262 19.13 -28.84 -16.60
CA ALA A 262 17.94 -29.15 -17.38
C ALA A 262 18.06 -28.62 -18.82
N ASN A 263 18.04 -29.54 -19.80
CA ASN A 263 17.95 -29.15 -21.20
C ASN A 263 16.48 -29.01 -21.59
N PHE A 264 15.98 -27.78 -21.56
CA PHE A 264 14.66 -27.48 -22.08
C PHE A 264 14.72 -27.31 -23.59
N THR A 265 13.78 -27.91 -24.32
CA THR A 265 13.63 -27.73 -25.77
C THR A 265 12.21 -27.33 -26.09
N LEU A 266 12.05 -26.18 -26.74
CA LEU A 266 10.80 -25.78 -27.38
C LEU A 266 10.67 -26.50 -28.72
N ARG A 267 9.54 -27.17 -28.93
CA ARG A 267 9.14 -27.65 -30.26
C ARG A 267 7.96 -26.86 -30.78
N ILE A 268 8.04 -26.45 -32.05
CA ILE A 268 6.94 -25.79 -32.75
C ILE A 268 6.09 -26.88 -33.43
N GLY A 269 4.90 -27.14 -32.89
CA GLY A 269 3.93 -28.11 -33.42
C GLY A 269 3.11 -27.59 -34.60
N GLN A 270 2.96 -26.27 -34.71
CA GLN A 270 2.21 -25.57 -35.76
C GLN A 270 2.86 -24.23 -36.11
N ASP A 271 2.76 -23.79 -37.36
CA ASP A 271 3.22 -22.46 -37.80
C ASP A 271 2.66 -21.37 -36.88
N THR A 272 3.55 -20.53 -36.34
CA THR A 272 3.18 -19.56 -35.30
C THR A 272 4.09 -18.33 -35.34
N LEU A 273 3.82 -17.38 -34.45
CA LEU A 273 4.62 -16.17 -34.27
C LEU A 273 5.28 -16.18 -32.90
N LEU A 274 6.58 -15.86 -32.88
CA LEU A 274 7.23 -15.31 -31.71
C LEU A 274 6.87 -13.83 -31.61
N LYS A 275 6.46 -13.37 -30.43
CA LYS A 275 6.06 -11.98 -30.16
C LYS A 275 6.83 -11.40 -28.98
N LEU A 276 7.25 -10.14 -29.01
CA LEU A 276 7.90 -9.51 -27.85
C LEU A 276 6.92 -9.23 -26.70
N ARG A 277 5.62 -9.16 -27.00
CA ARG A 277 4.53 -9.02 -26.03
C ARG A 277 3.37 -9.94 -26.45
N PRO A 278 2.57 -10.48 -25.51
CA PRO A 278 1.51 -11.45 -25.81
C PRO A 278 0.21 -10.79 -26.33
N GLU A 279 0.34 -9.76 -27.18
CA GLU A 279 -0.80 -9.00 -27.71
C GLU A 279 -1.27 -9.56 -29.06
N ASP A 280 -2.39 -9.02 -29.55
CA ASP A 280 -2.86 -9.28 -30.91
C ASP A 280 -1.80 -8.81 -31.94
N VAL A 281 -1.62 -9.57 -33.01
CA VAL A 281 -0.61 -9.26 -34.04
C VAL A 281 -0.85 -7.88 -34.68
N THR A 282 -2.09 -7.42 -34.71
CA THR A 282 -2.47 -6.10 -35.26
C THR A 282 -1.95 -4.93 -34.41
N GLU A 283 -1.56 -5.19 -33.16
CA GLU A 283 -1.03 -4.19 -32.22
C GLU A 283 0.50 -4.23 -32.11
N LEU A 284 1.15 -5.12 -32.86
CA LEU A 284 2.59 -5.31 -32.84
C LEU A 284 3.22 -4.79 -34.14
N SER A 285 4.35 -4.11 -33.99
CA SER A 285 5.18 -3.73 -35.13
C SER A 285 5.87 -4.94 -35.76
N GLU A 286 6.34 -4.81 -37.00
CA GLU A 286 7.11 -5.85 -37.69
C GLU A 286 8.39 -6.24 -36.93
N ALA A 287 8.94 -5.33 -36.13
CA ALA A 287 10.10 -5.59 -35.27
C ALA A 287 9.74 -6.48 -34.06
N GLU A 288 8.49 -6.43 -33.60
CA GLU A 288 8.00 -7.15 -32.42
C GLU A 288 7.52 -8.58 -32.72
N VAL A 289 7.52 -9.00 -33.99
CA VAL A 289 7.06 -10.34 -34.41
C VAL A 289 8.08 -11.07 -35.29
N HIS A 290 8.12 -12.40 -35.15
CA HIS A 290 8.92 -13.27 -36.01
C HIS A 290 8.16 -14.57 -36.30
N ALA A 291 7.98 -14.89 -37.58
CA ALA A 291 7.34 -16.13 -37.99
C ALA A 291 8.26 -17.32 -37.77
N VAL A 292 7.71 -18.40 -37.22
CA VAL A 292 8.40 -19.66 -37.01
C VAL A 292 7.55 -20.80 -37.54
N SER A 293 8.17 -21.69 -38.30
CA SER A 293 7.48 -22.78 -38.97
C SER A 293 7.40 -24.03 -38.08
N LYS A 294 6.34 -24.81 -38.29
CA LYS A 294 6.17 -26.15 -37.74
C LYS A 294 7.43 -27.01 -37.94
N GLY A 295 7.79 -27.75 -36.91
CA GLY A 295 8.98 -28.61 -36.87
C GLY A 295 10.25 -27.89 -36.40
N SER A 296 10.24 -26.55 -36.28
CA SER A 296 11.35 -25.82 -35.68
C SER A 296 11.52 -26.23 -34.21
N THR A 297 12.78 -26.31 -33.76
CA THR A 297 13.10 -26.56 -32.37
C THR A 297 14.07 -25.51 -31.86
N TYR A 298 13.92 -25.11 -30.60
CA TYR A 298 14.78 -24.11 -29.97
C TYR A 298 15.19 -24.63 -28.59
N PRO A 299 16.49 -24.74 -28.30
CA PRO A 299 16.92 -24.96 -26.93
C PRO A 299 16.52 -23.74 -26.09
N LEU A 300 16.03 -23.97 -24.89
CA LEU A 300 15.55 -22.94 -23.98
C LEU A 300 16.47 -22.82 -22.77
N HIS A 301 16.77 -21.59 -22.37
CA HIS A 301 17.21 -21.28 -21.01
C HIS A 301 16.06 -21.39 -20.01
N SER A 302 14.85 -20.94 -20.39
CA SER A 302 13.67 -21.03 -19.55
C SER A 302 12.36 -20.91 -20.35
N TYR A 303 11.25 -21.27 -19.71
CA TYR A 303 9.90 -20.94 -20.14
C TYR A 303 9.03 -20.60 -18.93
N ALA A 304 7.97 -19.84 -19.13
CA ALA A 304 6.99 -19.48 -18.11
C ALA A 304 5.58 -19.42 -18.72
N TYR A 305 4.61 -19.95 -17.98
CA TYR A 305 3.18 -19.81 -18.24
C TYR A 305 2.53 -19.15 -17.03
N ALA A 306 1.39 -18.50 -17.24
CA ALA A 306 0.74 -17.72 -16.21
C ALA A 306 -0.11 -18.62 -15.29
N ASP A 307 -0.18 -18.28 -14.00
CA ASP A 307 -1.03 -18.94 -13.00
C ASP A 307 -2.51 -18.80 -13.40
N PRO A 308 -3.23 -19.91 -13.65
CA PRO A 308 -4.61 -19.86 -14.09
C PRO A 308 -5.58 -19.12 -13.15
N THR A 309 -5.17 -18.88 -11.90
CA THR A 309 -5.95 -18.18 -10.87
C THR A 309 -5.53 -16.72 -10.65
N GLN A 310 -4.40 -16.28 -11.20
CA GLN A 310 -3.87 -14.91 -11.01
C GLN A 310 -3.65 -14.11 -12.31
N GLY A 311 -3.87 -14.73 -13.47
CA GLY A 311 -3.87 -14.06 -14.77
C GLY A 311 -3.38 -14.98 -15.89
N ASP A 312 -3.60 -14.60 -17.15
CA ASP A 312 -3.07 -15.33 -18.31
C ASP A 312 -2.09 -14.46 -19.13
N PHE A 313 -1.20 -15.07 -19.92
CA PHE A 313 -0.43 -14.34 -20.94
C PHE A 313 -1.21 -14.32 -22.27
N ASN A 314 -2.51 -14.05 -22.25
CA ASN A 314 -3.39 -14.14 -23.43
C ASN A 314 -3.23 -15.48 -24.19
N GLY A 315 -3.10 -16.61 -23.47
CA GLY A 315 -2.86 -17.93 -24.05
C GLY A 315 -1.45 -18.17 -24.64
N HIS A 316 -0.48 -17.29 -24.35
CA HIS A 316 0.91 -17.47 -24.74
C HIS A 316 1.76 -18.05 -23.60
N ILE A 317 2.93 -18.55 -23.97
CA ILE A 317 4.03 -18.91 -23.08
C ILE A 317 5.17 -17.96 -23.36
N LYS A 318 5.79 -17.47 -22.31
CA LYS A 318 7.05 -16.75 -22.40
C LYS A 318 8.19 -17.75 -22.45
N VAL A 319 9.04 -17.68 -23.45
CA VAL A 319 10.21 -18.54 -23.66
C VAL A 319 11.47 -17.70 -23.75
N ALA A 320 12.57 -18.20 -23.23
CA ALA A 320 13.90 -17.62 -23.39
C ALA A 320 14.81 -18.64 -24.07
N PHE A 321 15.29 -18.33 -25.27
CA PHE A 321 16.16 -19.20 -26.05
C PHE A 321 17.57 -19.27 -25.47
N GLN A 322 18.14 -20.47 -25.52
CA GLN A 322 19.54 -20.75 -25.21
C GLN A 322 20.40 -20.57 -26.47
N GLY A 323 21.42 -19.71 -26.39
CA GLY A 323 22.42 -19.55 -27.45
C GLY A 323 21.90 -19.04 -28.81
N THR A 324 20.62 -18.69 -28.90
CA THR A 324 19.97 -18.22 -30.14
C THR A 324 19.30 -16.88 -29.90
N ASN A 325 19.70 -15.86 -30.67
CA ASN A 325 19.03 -14.56 -30.69
C ASN A 325 18.23 -14.43 -31.98
N VAL A 326 16.91 -14.33 -31.86
CA VAL A 326 16.04 -14.01 -32.99
C VAL A 326 15.88 -12.49 -33.00
N LYS A 327 16.21 -11.81 -34.10
CA LYS A 327 16.17 -10.34 -34.21
C LYS A 327 16.85 -9.58 -33.05
N GLY A 328 17.90 -10.16 -32.45
CA GLY A 328 18.61 -9.56 -31.31
C GLY A 328 17.96 -9.78 -29.94
N PHE A 329 16.85 -10.51 -29.87
CA PHE A 329 16.16 -10.86 -28.63
C PHE A 329 16.25 -12.36 -28.38
N ASN A 330 16.51 -12.74 -27.13
CA ASN A 330 16.46 -14.13 -26.67
C ASN A 330 15.11 -14.50 -26.06
N THR A 331 14.27 -13.53 -25.70
CA THR A 331 13.02 -13.75 -24.97
C THR A 331 11.82 -13.39 -25.83
N TRP A 332 10.85 -14.30 -25.90
CA TRP A 332 9.68 -14.20 -26.77
C TRP A 332 8.44 -14.78 -26.09
N PHE A 333 7.27 -14.34 -26.50
CA PHE A 333 5.98 -14.98 -26.25
C PHE A 333 5.59 -15.81 -27.48
N VAL A 334 5.11 -17.02 -27.26
CA VAL A 334 4.63 -17.92 -28.30
C VAL A 334 3.29 -18.51 -27.89
N TYR A 335 2.36 -18.70 -28.83
CA TYR A 335 1.05 -19.25 -28.48
C TYR A 335 1.19 -20.68 -27.94
N GLY A 336 0.69 -20.93 -26.72
CA GLY A 336 0.92 -22.18 -25.98
C GLY A 336 0.36 -23.41 -26.70
N GLY A 337 -0.78 -23.27 -27.37
CA GLY A 337 -1.38 -24.37 -28.15
C GLY A 337 -0.59 -24.79 -29.39
N HIS A 338 0.41 -24.02 -29.84
CA HIS A 338 1.21 -24.35 -31.02
C HIS A 338 2.57 -24.98 -30.67
N ILE A 339 2.86 -25.16 -29.38
CA ILE A 339 4.19 -25.54 -28.91
C ILE A 339 4.15 -26.65 -27.86
N GLN A 340 5.29 -27.28 -27.69
CA GLN A 340 5.57 -28.24 -26.65
C GLN A 340 6.90 -27.86 -26.00
N VAL A 341 7.02 -28.02 -24.68
CA VAL A 341 8.33 -27.93 -24.01
C VAL A 341 8.70 -29.30 -23.49
N GLU A 342 9.90 -29.73 -23.86
CA GLU A 342 10.51 -30.96 -23.38
C GLU A 342 11.62 -30.62 -22.39
N LYS A 343 11.74 -31.39 -21.30
CA LYS A 343 12.89 -31.41 -20.40
C LYS A 343 13.57 -32.75 -20.55
N ASP A 344 14.82 -32.74 -21.00
CA ASP A 344 15.62 -33.95 -21.21
C ASP A 344 14.92 -35.01 -22.08
N GLY A 345 14.10 -34.56 -23.04
CA GLY A 345 13.32 -35.39 -23.96
C GLY A 345 11.93 -35.80 -23.47
N GLU A 346 11.57 -35.51 -22.22
CA GLU A 346 10.22 -35.72 -21.69
C GLU A 346 9.36 -34.47 -21.78
N VAL A 347 8.10 -34.64 -22.15
CA VAL A 347 7.15 -33.52 -22.31
C VAL A 347 6.79 -32.96 -20.95
N VAL A 348 7.19 -31.72 -20.67
CA VAL A 348 6.86 -30.99 -19.44
C VAL A 348 5.85 -29.87 -19.65
N TYR A 349 5.58 -29.52 -20.91
CA TYR A 349 4.46 -28.68 -21.28
C TYR A 349 3.81 -29.17 -22.60
N PRO A 350 2.47 -29.27 -22.66
CA PRO A 350 1.54 -29.05 -21.56
C PRO A 350 1.66 -30.13 -20.48
N TRP A 351 1.43 -29.79 -19.20
CA TRP A 351 1.52 -30.74 -18.09
C TRP A 351 0.32 -31.71 -18.15
N GLU A 352 0.55 -32.93 -18.62
CA GLU A 352 -0.45 -34.01 -18.66
C GLU A 352 -0.35 -34.87 -17.40
N GLU A 353 -1.13 -34.52 -16.37
CA GLU A 353 -2.00 -35.44 -15.61
C GLU A 353 -2.79 -34.60 -14.57
N GLN A 354 -4.12 -34.56 -14.71
CA GLN A 354 -5.12 -33.89 -13.84
C GLN A 354 -5.42 -32.39 -14.08
N GLN A 355 -5.58 -31.95 -15.32
CA GLN A 355 -6.20 -30.64 -15.56
C GLN A 355 -7.71 -30.71 -15.33
N ALA A 356 -8.16 -30.22 -14.17
CA ALA A 356 -9.47 -29.60 -14.09
C ALA A 356 -9.58 -28.60 -15.24
N GLU A 357 -10.62 -28.72 -16.05
CA GLU A 357 -10.77 -27.90 -17.25
C GLU A 357 -11.45 -26.57 -16.92
N PHE A 358 -11.01 -25.50 -17.57
CA PHE A 358 -11.79 -24.28 -17.61
C PHE A 358 -13.00 -24.51 -18.51
N ILE A 359 -14.19 -24.45 -17.94
CA ILE A 359 -15.44 -24.66 -18.66
C ILE A 359 -16.16 -23.31 -18.77
N LEU A 360 -16.25 -22.77 -19.98
CA LEU A 360 -17.17 -21.68 -20.28
C LEU A 360 -18.59 -22.22 -20.30
N LYS A 361 -19.47 -21.69 -19.46
CA LYS A 361 -20.90 -21.99 -19.50
C LYS A 361 -21.69 -20.79 -20.00
N ILE A 362 -22.50 -21.02 -21.03
CA ILE A 362 -23.41 -20.03 -21.60
C ILE A 362 -24.79 -20.21 -20.98
N TYR A 363 -25.30 -19.19 -20.32
CA TYR A 363 -26.61 -19.25 -19.64
C TYR A 363 -27.66 -18.35 -20.27
N ARG A 364 -27.29 -17.61 -21.32
CA ARG A 364 -28.21 -16.88 -22.18
C ARG A 364 -27.69 -16.91 -23.61
N ASP A 365 -28.60 -16.93 -24.58
CA ASP A 365 -28.26 -16.71 -25.98
C ASP A 365 -27.36 -15.47 -26.12
N THR A 366 -26.22 -15.65 -26.76
CA THR A 366 -25.19 -14.64 -26.84
C THR A 366 -24.49 -14.68 -28.19
N LEU A 367 -23.56 -13.74 -28.37
CA LEU A 367 -22.69 -13.71 -29.54
C LEU A 367 -21.25 -13.88 -29.09
N PHE A 368 -20.58 -14.86 -29.69
CA PHE A 368 -19.12 -14.82 -29.80
C PHE A 368 -18.75 -13.78 -30.84
N LYS A 369 -17.81 -12.91 -30.51
CA LYS A 369 -17.42 -11.75 -31.32
C LYS A 369 -15.92 -11.73 -31.53
N ARG A 370 -15.46 -11.29 -32.70
CA ARG A 370 -14.01 -11.12 -32.96
C ARG A 370 -13.40 -9.94 -32.20
N ARG A 371 -14.22 -8.98 -31.78
CA ARG A 371 -13.84 -7.79 -31.03
C ARG A 371 -14.88 -7.46 -29.95
N PRO A 372 -14.48 -6.89 -28.81
CA PRO A 372 -15.38 -6.55 -27.70
C PRO A 372 -16.15 -5.24 -27.93
N ILE A 373 -16.74 -5.07 -29.13
CA ILE A 373 -17.56 -3.90 -29.47
C ILE A 373 -19.04 -4.28 -29.59
N GLN A 374 -19.91 -3.27 -29.78
CA GLN A 374 -21.33 -3.50 -30.01
C GLN A 374 -21.55 -4.42 -31.22
N SER A 375 -22.44 -5.40 -31.09
CA SER A 375 -22.69 -6.41 -32.13
C SER A 375 -23.30 -5.83 -33.42
N SER A 376 -23.94 -4.67 -33.34
CA SER A 376 -24.44 -3.89 -34.49
C SER A 376 -23.32 -3.35 -35.37
N GLN A 377 -22.13 -3.14 -34.79
CA GLN A 377 -20.95 -2.62 -35.49
C GLN A 377 -20.06 -3.74 -36.05
N LEU A 378 -20.42 -5.01 -35.83
CA LEU A 378 -19.67 -6.16 -36.32
C LEU A 378 -20.36 -6.79 -37.55
N PRO A 379 -19.61 -7.04 -38.64
CA PRO A 379 -20.07 -7.85 -39.75
C PRO A 379 -20.51 -9.25 -39.30
N ALA A 380 -21.41 -9.89 -40.07
CA ALA A 380 -21.87 -11.25 -39.78
C ALA A 380 -20.73 -12.28 -39.70
N THR A 381 -19.66 -12.09 -40.49
CA THR A 381 -18.46 -12.93 -40.46
C THR A 381 -17.63 -12.80 -39.19
N GLN A 382 -17.84 -11.76 -38.39
CA GLN A 382 -17.10 -11.48 -37.16
C GLN A 382 -17.89 -11.78 -35.90
N LYS A 383 -19.05 -12.44 -36.03
CA LYS A 383 -19.88 -12.85 -34.91
C LYS A 383 -20.53 -14.22 -35.15
N HIS A 384 -20.74 -14.95 -34.08
CA HIS A 384 -21.41 -16.24 -34.12
C HIS A 384 -22.41 -16.35 -32.97
N SER A 385 -23.63 -16.79 -33.26
CA SER A 385 -24.66 -17.00 -32.26
C SER A 385 -24.38 -18.26 -31.46
N VAL A 386 -24.42 -18.14 -30.15
CA VAL A 386 -24.20 -19.26 -29.22
C VAL A 386 -25.41 -19.35 -28.31
N ALA A 387 -26.05 -20.53 -28.30
CA ALA A 387 -27.29 -20.75 -27.57
C ALA A 387 -27.05 -20.89 -26.06
N GLN A 388 -28.04 -20.50 -25.27
CA GLN A 388 -28.13 -20.84 -23.86
C GLN A 388 -27.96 -22.35 -23.63
N GLY A 389 -27.22 -22.72 -22.60
CA GLY A 389 -26.90 -24.10 -22.24
C GLY A 389 -25.62 -24.64 -22.88
N SER A 390 -25.05 -23.93 -23.86
CA SER A 390 -23.78 -24.33 -24.47
C SER A 390 -22.63 -24.31 -23.46
N GLN A 391 -21.71 -25.26 -23.59
CA GLN A 391 -20.51 -25.34 -22.78
C GLN A 391 -19.29 -25.53 -23.68
N PHE A 392 -18.19 -24.86 -23.34
CA PHE A 392 -16.96 -24.96 -24.08
C PHE A 392 -15.79 -25.16 -23.13
N VAL A 393 -14.91 -26.10 -23.48
CA VAL A 393 -13.65 -26.24 -22.78
C VAL A 393 -12.70 -25.18 -23.30
N LEU A 394 -12.13 -24.40 -22.38
CA LEU A 394 -11.23 -23.32 -22.68
C LEU A 394 -9.78 -23.77 -22.52
N HIS A 395 -8.95 -23.36 -23.47
CA HIS A 395 -7.50 -23.34 -23.30
C HIS A 395 -7.10 -22.17 -22.39
N SER A 396 -7.70 -21.00 -22.58
CA SER A 396 -7.52 -19.84 -21.70
C SER A 396 -8.71 -18.89 -21.74
N TYR A 397 -8.76 -17.99 -20.77
CA TYR A 397 -9.68 -16.84 -20.77
C TYR A 397 -9.02 -15.63 -20.12
N ALA A 398 -9.43 -14.44 -20.55
CA ALA A 398 -9.02 -13.17 -19.96
C ALA A 398 -10.21 -12.21 -19.92
N PHE A 399 -10.18 -11.25 -19.01
CA PHE A 399 -11.22 -10.22 -18.86
C PHE A 399 -10.67 -8.79 -18.89
N GLN A 400 -9.35 -8.65 -18.90
CA GLN A 400 -8.61 -7.41 -19.04
C GLN A 400 -7.22 -7.69 -19.62
N ASP A 401 -6.59 -6.67 -20.19
CA ASP A 401 -5.19 -6.67 -20.61
C ASP A 401 -4.45 -5.42 -20.06
N ALA A 402 -3.26 -5.12 -20.59
CA ALA A 402 -2.48 -3.94 -20.20
C ALA A 402 -3.17 -2.59 -20.51
N HIS A 403 -4.22 -2.60 -21.35
CA HIS A 403 -4.96 -1.43 -21.83
C HIS A 403 -6.30 -1.26 -21.12
N GLY A 404 -6.70 -2.20 -20.26
CA GLY A 404 -7.90 -2.13 -19.42
C GLY A 404 -8.81 -3.35 -19.56
N ASP A 405 -10.04 -3.22 -19.10
CA ASP A 405 -11.04 -4.29 -19.25
C ASP A 405 -11.53 -4.43 -20.71
N PHE A 406 -12.01 -5.62 -21.07
CA PHE A 406 -12.56 -5.87 -22.41
C PHE A 406 -13.99 -5.35 -22.59
N SER A 407 -14.34 -4.17 -22.03
CA SER A 407 -15.66 -3.56 -22.20
C SER A 407 -16.80 -4.53 -21.88
N SER A 408 -16.73 -5.18 -20.71
CA SER A 408 -17.67 -6.21 -20.24
C SER A 408 -17.70 -7.50 -21.08
N HIS A 409 -16.56 -7.91 -21.64
CA HIS A 409 -16.40 -9.19 -22.33
C HIS A 409 -15.34 -10.06 -21.68
N ILE A 410 -15.45 -11.37 -21.94
CA ILE A 410 -14.43 -12.36 -21.69
C ILE A 410 -13.78 -12.68 -23.02
N LYS A 411 -12.48 -12.47 -23.15
CA LYS A 411 -11.69 -13.05 -24.24
C LYS A 411 -11.48 -14.52 -23.91
N ILE A 412 -11.81 -15.40 -24.82
CA ILE A 412 -11.73 -16.85 -24.64
C ILE A 412 -10.92 -17.47 -25.77
N ALA A 413 -10.21 -18.56 -25.45
CA ALA A 413 -9.59 -19.45 -26.42
C ALA A 413 -10.16 -20.85 -26.22
N LEU A 414 -10.86 -21.39 -27.23
CA LEU A 414 -11.42 -22.74 -27.21
C LEU A 414 -10.28 -23.78 -27.26
N LYS A 415 -10.40 -24.85 -26.47
CA LYS A 415 -9.35 -25.88 -26.33
C LYS A 415 -9.32 -26.87 -27.48
N TYR A 416 -10.49 -27.37 -27.88
CA TYR A 416 -10.58 -28.46 -28.84
C TYR A 416 -10.97 -27.94 -30.23
N GLU A 417 -10.25 -28.40 -31.25
CA GLU A 417 -10.47 -28.02 -32.66
C GLU A 417 -11.90 -28.30 -33.13
N LYS A 418 -12.53 -29.37 -32.62
CA LYS A 418 -13.94 -29.70 -32.87
C LYS A 418 -14.92 -28.57 -32.50
N ASP A 419 -14.53 -27.72 -31.55
CA ASP A 419 -15.35 -26.62 -31.04
C ASP A 419 -14.98 -25.29 -31.73
N PHE A 420 -13.97 -25.28 -32.61
CA PHE A 420 -13.59 -24.06 -33.33
C PHE A 420 -14.72 -23.62 -34.25
N ILE A 421 -14.97 -22.32 -34.24
CA ILE A 421 -16.04 -21.71 -35.04
C ILE A 421 -15.37 -21.01 -36.21
N ASN A 422 -15.70 -21.41 -37.43
CA ASN A 422 -15.06 -20.90 -38.65
C ASN A 422 -13.52 -21.03 -38.61
N ASP A 423 -13.01 -22.16 -38.12
CA ASP A 423 -11.56 -22.44 -37.93
C ASP A 423 -10.85 -21.49 -36.95
N LEU A 424 -11.62 -20.78 -36.10
CA LEU A 424 -11.09 -19.85 -35.11
C LEU A 424 -11.37 -20.34 -33.69
N SER A 425 -10.30 -20.38 -32.89
CA SER A 425 -10.34 -20.70 -31.46
C SER A 425 -10.65 -19.49 -30.57
N GLN A 426 -10.35 -18.28 -31.03
CA GLN A 426 -10.40 -17.06 -30.20
C GLN A 426 -11.63 -16.20 -30.46
N TRP A 427 -12.31 -15.84 -29.37
CA TRP A 427 -13.54 -15.07 -29.37
C TRP A 427 -13.67 -14.18 -28.14
N PHE A 428 -14.56 -13.19 -28.22
CA PHE A 428 -15.06 -12.43 -27.08
C PHE A 428 -16.52 -12.80 -26.83
N VAL A 429 -16.87 -13.08 -25.59
CA VAL A 429 -18.25 -13.32 -25.15
C VAL A 429 -18.65 -12.30 -24.10
N TYR A 430 -19.91 -11.86 -24.12
CA TYR A 430 -20.39 -10.88 -23.14
C TYR A 430 -20.42 -11.48 -21.73
N ASP A 431 -19.78 -10.82 -20.76
CA ASP A 431 -19.56 -11.35 -19.40
C ASP A 431 -20.85 -11.51 -18.58
N GLN A 432 -21.96 -10.93 -19.06
CA GLN A 432 -23.27 -11.09 -18.43
C GLN A 432 -24.08 -12.24 -19.03
N HIS A 433 -23.54 -12.98 -20.00
CA HIS A 433 -24.18 -14.17 -20.58
C HIS A 433 -23.37 -15.45 -20.37
N ALA A 434 -22.16 -15.35 -19.80
CA ALA A 434 -21.26 -16.48 -19.62
C ALA A 434 -20.52 -16.44 -18.28
N MET A 435 -20.09 -17.60 -17.80
CA MET A 435 -19.19 -17.77 -16.65
C MET A 435 -18.11 -18.79 -16.98
N VAL A 436 -16.98 -18.72 -16.29
CA VAL A 436 -15.92 -19.72 -16.36
C VAL A 436 -15.87 -20.49 -15.05
N GLU A 437 -15.93 -21.81 -15.14
CA GLU A 437 -15.73 -22.72 -14.03
C GLU A 437 -14.38 -23.41 -14.12
N PHE A 438 -13.78 -23.73 -12.98
CA PHE A 438 -12.61 -24.58 -12.81
C PHE A 438 -12.86 -25.49 -11.61
N ASP A 439 -12.74 -26.81 -11.81
CA ASP A 439 -13.00 -27.82 -10.77
C ASP A 439 -14.37 -27.65 -10.08
N GLY A 440 -15.41 -27.34 -10.87
CA GLY A 440 -16.78 -27.11 -10.36
C GLY A 440 -16.99 -25.80 -9.60
N GLN A 441 -15.96 -24.95 -9.47
CA GLN A 441 -16.07 -23.62 -8.88
C GLN A 441 -16.09 -22.54 -9.95
N ILE A 442 -16.94 -21.52 -9.78
CA ILE A 442 -16.94 -20.35 -10.66
C ILE A 442 -15.69 -19.52 -10.38
N VAL A 443 -14.75 -19.51 -11.32
CA VAL A 443 -13.53 -18.70 -11.27
C VAL A 443 -13.68 -17.37 -12.00
N TYR A 444 -14.68 -17.23 -12.87
CA TYR A 444 -15.03 -15.94 -13.43
C TYR A 444 -16.53 -15.80 -13.72
N PRO A 445 -17.13 -14.63 -13.40
CA PRO A 445 -16.50 -13.46 -12.78
C PRO A 445 -16.30 -13.66 -11.27
N HIS A 446 -15.28 -13.03 -10.69
CA HIS A 446 -15.09 -12.96 -9.23
C HIS A 446 -16.12 -12.00 -8.60
N LEU A 447 -17.39 -12.42 -8.59
CA LEU A 447 -18.49 -11.56 -8.20
C LEU A 447 -18.66 -11.52 -6.68
N PRO A 448 -18.90 -10.33 -6.11
CA PRO A 448 -19.25 -10.22 -4.71
C PRO A 448 -20.61 -10.87 -4.42
N ARG A 449 -20.74 -11.48 -3.25
CA ARG A 449 -22.01 -12.05 -2.75
C ARG A 449 -22.57 -11.17 -1.64
N LEU A 450 -23.83 -10.75 -1.74
CA LEU A 450 -24.58 -10.24 -0.59
C LEU A 450 -25.06 -11.43 0.22
N GLN A 451 -24.75 -11.50 1.50
CA GLN A 451 -25.30 -12.48 2.43
C GLN A 451 -26.18 -11.77 3.45
N VAL A 452 -27.45 -12.16 3.51
CA VAL A 452 -28.42 -11.62 4.46
C VAL A 452 -28.21 -12.26 5.83
N THR A 453 -27.84 -11.48 6.83
CA THR A 453 -27.50 -11.94 8.18
C THR A 453 -28.71 -11.93 9.13
N GLN A 454 -29.77 -11.22 8.76
CA GLN A 454 -31.03 -11.12 9.50
C GLN A 454 -32.20 -10.86 8.54
N ASP A 455 -33.39 -11.36 8.86
CA ASP A 455 -34.62 -11.08 8.09
C ASP A 455 -34.79 -9.57 7.89
N THR A 456 -34.94 -9.14 6.64
CA THR A 456 -34.96 -7.71 6.32
C THR A 456 -35.66 -7.37 5.01
N ILE A 457 -35.91 -6.08 4.81
CA ILE A 457 -36.64 -5.58 3.64
C ILE A 457 -35.63 -5.00 2.65
N LEU A 458 -35.61 -5.56 1.45
CA LEU A 458 -35.04 -4.91 0.28
C LEU A 458 -35.94 -3.77 -0.17
N LYS A 459 -35.34 -2.65 -0.53
CA LYS A 459 -36.04 -1.41 -0.90
C LYS A 459 -35.58 -0.92 -2.25
N ARG A 460 -36.47 -0.31 -3.03
CA ARG A 460 -36.10 0.34 -4.30
C ARG A 460 -35.38 1.67 -4.11
N ARG A 461 -35.54 2.29 -2.93
CA ARG A 461 -34.88 3.54 -2.53
C ARG A 461 -34.47 3.48 -1.04
N PRO A 462 -33.39 4.17 -0.62
CA PRO A 462 -32.85 4.11 0.74
C PRO A 462 -33.65 5.00 1.72
N LEU A 463 -34.95 4.74 1.85
CA LEU A 463 -35.86 5.41 2.79
C LEU A 463 -36.30 4.44 3.88
N GLN A 464 -36.93 4.96 4.95
CA GLN A 464 -37.57 4.06 5.92
C GLN A 464 -38.68 3.26 5.23
N SER A 465 -38.86 1.99 5.63
CA SER A 465 -39.88 1.12 5.02
C SER A 465 -41.30 1.64 5.18
N SER A 466 -41.58 2.42 6.22
CA SER A 466 -42.86 3.11 6.45
C SER A 466 -43.16 4.19 5.41
N GLN A 467 -42.13 4.69 4.71
CA GLN A 467 -42.23 5.75 3.70
C GLN A 467 -42.30 5.19 2.27
N LEU A 468 -42.27 3.86 2.11
CA LEU A 468 -42.26 3.20 0.82
C LEU A 468 -43.55 2.40 0.58
N PRO A 469 -44.14 2.48 -0.63
CA PRO A 469 -45.26 1.64 -1.03
C PRO A 469 -44.82 0.17 -1.11
N ASP A 470 -45.78 -0.77 -1.02
CA ASP A 470 -45.49 -2.21 -0.97
C ASP A 470 -44.81 -2.75 -2.23
N ASN A 471 -45.06 -2.15 -3.39
CA ASN A 471 -44.39 -2.48 -4.65
C ASN A 471 -42.91 -2.01 -4.73
N GLU A 472 -42.43 -1.27 -3.73
CA GLU A 472 -41.02 -0.89 -3.60
C GLU A 472 -40.28 -1.65 -2.50
N LYS A 473 -40.93 -2.65 -1.90
CA LYS A 473 -40.41 -3.45 -0.79
C LYS A 473 -40.45 -4.93 -1.14
N TYR A 474 -39.46 -5.66 -0.65
CA TYR A 474 -39.44 -7.11 -0.72
C TYR A 474 -38.84 -7.71 0.54
N MET A 475 -39.54 -8.66 1.16
CA MET A 475 -39.05 -9.35 2.35
C MET A 475 -38.02 -10.40 1.94
N ILE A 476 -36.82 -10.33 2.52
CA ILE A 476 -35.76 -11.31 2.28
C ILE A 476 -35.34 -11.95 3.60
N ALA A 477 -35.25 -13.29 3.59
CA ALA A 477 -34.96 -14.07 4.79
C ALA A 477 -33.46 -14.11 5.09
N LYS A 478 -33.13 -14.24 6.38
CA LYS A 478 -31.79 -14.57 6.86
C LYS A 478 -31.25 -15.81 6.14
N GLY A 479 -29.96 -15.77 5.81
CA GLY A 479 -29.25 -16.85 5.12
C GLY A 479 -29.28 -16.75 3.60
N THR A 480 -30.16 -15.91 3.03
CA THR A 480 -30.19 -15.69 1.58
C THR A 480 -28.86 -15.13 1.08
N SER A 481 -28.33 -15.71 -0.01
CA SER A 481 -27.12 -15.22 -0.68
C SER A 481 -27.44 -14.83 -2.12
N LEU A 482 -27.02 -13.63 -2.54
CA LEU A 482 -27.24 -13.09 -3.88
C LEU A 482 -25.91 -12.75 -4.52
N ILE A 483 -25.70 -13.19 -5.77
CA ILE A 483 -24.54 -12.82 -6.56
C ILE A 483 -24.77 -11.43 -7.16
N LEU A 484 -23.82 -10.52 -6.95
CA LEU A 484 -23.96 -9.11 -7.29
C LEU A 484 -23.17 -8.77 -8.56
N HIS A 485 -23.81 -8.06 -9.49
CA HIS A 485 -23.11 -7.40 -10.58
C HIS A 485 -22.35 -6.17 -10.08
N SER A 486 -22.97 -5.41 -9.18
CA SER A 486 -22.36 -4.26 -8.54
C SER A 486 -22.94 -4.05 -7.16
N TRP A 487 -22.18 -3.39 -6.30
CA TRP A 487 -22.64 -2.96 -5.00
C TRP A 487 -21.91 -1.70 -4.58
N ALA A 488 -22.54 -0.93 -3.71
CA ALA A 488 -21.97 0.22 -3.07
C ALA A 488 -22.69 0.45 -1.73
N TYR A 489 -21.95 0.93 -0.74
CA TYR A 489 -22.53 1.41 0.53
C TYR A 489 -22.54 2.94 0.62
N ARG A 490 -21.96 3.61 -0.37
CA ARG A 490 -21.88 5.07 -0.51
C ARG A 490 -21.60 5.49 -1.95
N ASP A 491 -21.93 6.73 -2.29
CA ASP A 491 -21.55 7.41 -3.54
C ASP A 491 -20.80 8.74 -3.26
N GLN A 492 -20.85 9.69 -4.18
CA GLN A 492 -20.26 11.04 -4.00
C GLN A 492 -21.10 11.92 -3.06
N GLN A 493 -22.39 11.60 -2.90
CA GLN A 493 -23.35 12.36 -2.11
C GLN A 493 -23.41 11.88 -0.64
N GLY A 494 -22.93 10.68 -0.34
CA GLY A 494 -22.83 10.17 1.03
C GLY A 494 -23.02 8.66 1.11
N ASP A 495 -23.25 8.14 2.31
CA ASP A 495 -23.77 6.79 2.48
C ASP A 495 -25.25 6.73 2.09
N PHE A 496 -25.75 5.58 1.64
CA PHE A 496 -27.14 5.45 1.21
C PHE A 496 -28.11 5.35 2.41
N ASN A 497 -28.06 6.32 3.33
CA ASN A 497 -28.82 6.31 4.59
C ASN A 497 -28.69 4.96 5.32
N ARG A 498 -27.45 4.48 5.54
CA ARG A 498 -27.17 3.14 6.10
C ARG A 498 -27.73 1.96 5.30
N HIS A 499 -27.72 2.05 3.98
CA HIS A 499 -28.07 0.93 3.11
C HIS A 499 -26.90 0.55 2.20
N ILE A 500 -26.86 -0.72 1.82
CA ILE A 500 -26.06 -1.21 0.71
C ILE A 500 -26.95 -1.16 -0.53
N LYS A 501 -26.57 -0.34 -1.52
CA LYS A 501 -27.11 -0.40 -2.88
C LYS A 501 -26.44 -1.57 -3.59
N PHE A 502 -27.20 -2.41 -4.25
CA PHE A 502 -26.64 -3.51 -5.05
C PHE A 502 -27.49 -3.79 -6.27
N ALA A 503 -26.84 -4.33 -7.30
CA ALA A 503 -27.49 -4.89 -8.48
C ALA A 503 -27.22 -6.40 -8.50
N ILE A 504 -28.29 -7.20 -8.53
CA ILE A 504 -28.23 -8.65 -8.72
C ILE A 504 -27.68 -8.92 -10.11
N LYS A 505 -26.74 -9.88 -10.23
CA LYS A 505 -26.07 -10.16 -11.51
C LYS A 505 -26.99 -10.80 -12.52
N TYR A 506 -27.70 -11.85 -12.12
CA TYR A 506 -28.40 -12.70 -13.05
C TYR A 506 -29.89 -12.37 -13.10
N GLU A 507 -30.44 -12.26 -14.30
CA GLU A 507 -31.85 -11.90 -14.53
C GLU A 507 -32.82 -12.91 -13.92
N GLN A 508 -32.47 -14.20 -13.90
CA GLN A 508 -33.27 -15.23 -13.23
C GLN A 508 -33.41 -15.01 -11.72
N ASP A 509 -32.45 -14.29 -11.11
CA ASP A 509 -32.44 -13.96 -9.69
C ASP A 509 -33.07 -12.59 -9.43
N PHE A 510 -33.57 -11.90 -10.45
CA PHE A 510 -34.20 -10.58 -10.28
C PHE A 510 -35.45 -10.69 -9.43
N ILE A 511 -35.40 -9.98 -8.31
CA ILE A 511 -36.51 -9.89 -7.38
C ILE A 511 -37.53 -8.92 -7.96
N GLN A 512 -38.78 -9.38 -8.14
CA GLN A 512 -39.86 -8.59 -8.74
C GLN A 512 -39.48 -7.96 -10.10
N LYS A 513 -38.70 -8.67 -10.94
CA LYS A 513 -38.18 -8.18 -12.24
C LYS A 513 -37.21 -7.00 -12.13
N PHE A 514 -36.69 -6.71 -10.94
CA PHE A 514 -35.73 -5.65 -10.70
C PHE A 514 -34.38 -6.21 -10.26
N SER A 515 -33.31 -5.72 -10.86
CA SER A 515 -31.94 -6.05 -10.46
C SER A 515 -31.44 -5.23 -9.28
N THR A 516 -31.83 -3.95 -9.20
CA THR A 516 -31.25 -2.99 -8.25
C THR A 516 -32.09 -2.82 -7.00
N TRP A 517 -31.46 -2.94 -5.84
CA TRP A 517 -32.10 -2.87 -4.53
C TRP A 517 -31.19 -2.20 -3.50
N TYR A 518 -31.78 -1.80 -2.39
CA TYR A 518 -31.13 -1.30 -1.19
C TYR A 518 -31.47 -2.23 -0.03
N VAL A 519 -30.49 -2.66 0.74
CA VAL A 519 -30.69 -3.43 1.99
C VAL A 519 -30.12 -2.65 3.16
N TYR A 520 -30.75 -2.73 4.33
CA TYR A 520 -30.18 -2.11 5.54
C TYR A 520 -28.83 -2.76 5.85
N ASP A 521 -27.81 -1.94 5.98
CA ASP A 521 -26.41 -2.36 5.93
C ASP A 521 -25.96 -3.23 7.11
N GLN A 522 -26.81 -3.37 8.14
CA GLN A 522 -26.55 -4.18 9.33
C GLN A 522 -27.20 -5.57 9.28
N HIS A 523 -28.12 -5.75 8.33
CA HIS A 523 -28.81 -7.02 8.13
C HIS A 523 -28.23 -7.80 6.95
N ALA A 524 -27.13 -7.31 6.37
CA ALA A 524 -26.43 -7.98 5.31
C ALA A 524 -24.93 -7.69 5.39
N GLN A 525 -24.16 -8.60 4.82
CA GLN A 525 -22.73 -8.45 4.59
C GLN A 525 -22.42 -8.72 3.12
N VAL A 526 -21.33 -8.14 2.60
CA VAL A 526 -20.85 -8.43 1.25
C VAL A 526 -19.56 -9.23 1.37
N LEU A 527 -19.46 -10.32 0.63
CA LEU A 527 -18.28 -11.18 0.55
C LEU A 527 -17.65 -11.11 -0.83
N LEU A 528 -16.33 -11.23 -0.90
CA LEU A 528 -15.58 -11.51 -2.13
C LEU A 528 -14.83 -12.84 -1.91
N GLY A 529 -15.22 -13.88 -2.65
CA GLY A 529 -14.91 -15.26 -2.25
C GLY A 529 -15.53 -15.57 -0.88
N ASP A 530 -14.70 -16.02 0.08
CA ASP A 530 -15.11 -16.29 1.47
C ASP A 530 -14.80 -15.13 2.44
N LYS A 531 -14.19 -14.05 1.95
CA LYS A 531 -13.82 -12.90 2.78
C LYS A 531 -14.96 -11.90 2.86
N VAL A 532 -15.39 -11.53 4.07
CA VAL A 532 -16.28 -10.39 4.29
C VAL A 532 -15.58 -9.08 3.93
N VAL A 533 -16.09 -8.38 2.93
CA VAL A 533 -15.62 -7.07 2.46
C VAL A 533 -16.53 -5.91 2.91
N TYR A 534 -17.74 -6.21 3.39
CA TYR A 534 -18.65 -5.26 4.05
C TYR A 534 -19.49 -5.95 5.14
N PRO A 535 -19.72 -5.36 6.32
CA PRO A 535 -19.19 -4.07 6.76
C PRO A 535 -17.66 -4.10 6.82
N PRO A 536 -16.98 -2.95 6.63
CA PRO A 536 -15.54 -2.90 6.80
C PRO A 536 -15.20 -3.40 8.20
N ALA A 537 -14.19 -4.25 8.34
CA ALA A 537 -13.72 -4.68 9.65
C ALA A 537 -13.16 -3.46 10.40
N PHE A 538 -13.95 -2.89 11.32
CA PHE A 538 -13.49 -1.81 12.20
C PHE A 538 -12.80 -2.41 13.42
N GLN A 539 -11.60 -1.92 13.73
CA GLN A 539 -10.83 -2.37 14.89
C GLN A 539 -11.37 -1.71 16.19
N GLY A 540 -11.01 -2.26 17.36
CA GLY A 540 -11.27 -1.65 18.68
C GLY A 540 -12.48 -2.20 19.45
N LYS A 541 -12.69 -1.68 20.67
CA LYS A 541 -13.77 -2.08 21.59
C LYS A 541 -15.17 -1.79 21.01
N ALA A 542 -16.08 -2.75 21.14
CA ALA A 542 -17.48 -2.64 20.75
C ALA A 542 -18.33 -1.91 21.82
N PHE A 543 -19.30 -1.10 21.40
CA PHE A 543 -20.23 -0.38 22.28
C PHE A 543 -21.55 0.01 21.57
N LYS A 544 -22.52 0.56 22.33
CA LYS A 544 -23.82 1.03 21.83
C LYS A 544 -23.95 2.54 22.02
N LEU A 545 -24.59 3.21 21.07
CA LEU A 545 -24.93 4.63 21.17
C LEU A 545 -26.42 4.83 21.44
N PRO A 546 -26.80 5.81 22.26
CA PRO A 546 -28.20 6.09 22.54
C PRO A 546 -28.94 6.51 21.26
N GLY A 547 -30.18 6.02 21.11
CA GLY A 547 -30.98 6.23 19.90
C GLY A 547 -30.55 5.38 18.71
N ASN A 548 -29.65 4.40 18.91
CA ASN A 548 -29.17 3.52 17.84
C ASN A 548 -29.12 2.06 18.29
N THR A 549 -29.68 1.14 17.50
CA THR A 549 -29.71 -0.30 17.79
C THR A 549 -28.43 -1.02 17.39
N SER A 550 -27.59 -0.38 16.58
CA SER A 550 -26.34 -0.91 16.03
C SER A 550 -25.23 -1.07 17.07
N THR A 551 -24.33 -2.02 16.82
CA THR A 551 -23.03 -2.07 17.50
C THR A 551 -22.05 -1.15 16.77
N PHE A 552 -21.32 -0.33 17.53
CA PHE A 552 -20.25 0.55 17.05
C PHE A 552 -18.91 0.08 17.59
N TYR A 553 -17.83 0.43 16.90
CA TYR A 553 -16.46 0.11 17.29
C TYR A 553 -15.67 1.39 17.52
N THR A 554 -14.75 1.39 18.48
CA THR A 554 -13.92 2.57 18.77
C THR A 554 -13.04 2.98 17.59
N GLY A 555 -12.50 2.04 16.80
CA GLY A 555 -11.78 2.35 15.56
C GLY A 555 -12.67 2.68 14.36
N GLN A 556 -13.99 2.76 14.54
CA GLN A 556 -14.91 3.12 13.47
C GLN A 556 -14.94 4.65 13.28
N PRO A 557 -14.79 5.16 12.04
CA PRO A 557 -15.01 6.57 11.74
C PRO A 557 -16.41 7.06 12.14
N ILE A 558 -16.48 8.27 12.70
CA ILE A 558 -17.74 8.95 13.03
C ILE A 558 -18.51 9.30 11.76
N LEU A 559 -17.80 9.77 10.73
CA LEU A 559 -18.35 10.10 9.42
C LEU A 559 -17.89 9.10 8.35
N PRO A 560 -18.72 8.81 7.33
CA PRO A 560 -18.27 8.05 6.17
C PRO A 560 -17.10 8.77 5.47
N LYS A 561 -15.96 8.08 5.30
CA LYS A 561 -14.68 8.66 4.80
C LYS A 561 -14.03 9.71 5.72
N GLY A 562 -14.56 9.93 6.92
CA GLY A 562 -13.93 10.80 7.91
C GLY A 562 -12.74 10.11 8.58
N ASP A 563 -11.80 10.91 9.04
CA ASP A 563 -10.62 10.43 9.75
C ASP A 563 -10.82 10.39 11.27
N PHE A 564 -11.87 11.06 11.79
CA PHE A 564 -12.20 11.05 13.21
C PHE A 564 -13.02 9.82 13.58
N THR A 565 -12.66 9.18 14.67
CA THR A 565 -13.19 7.89 15.12
C THR A 565 -14.04 8.02 16.38
N TRP A 566 -14.91 7.04 16.59
CA TRP A 566 -15.69 6.95 17.82
C TRP A 566 -14.83 6.79 19.07
N GLY A 567 -13.63 6.20 18.96
CA GLY A 567 -12.64 6.09 20.02
C GLY A 567 -12.18 7.47 20.50
N GLU A 568 -11.88 8.38 19.58
CA GLU A 568 -11.52 9.76 19.92
C GLU A 568 -12.68 10.52 20.57
N ALA A 569 -13.90 10.40 20.03
CA ALA A 569 -15.07 11.09 20.58
C ALA A 569 -15.48 10.57 21.97
N THR A 570 -15.32 9.26 22.22
CA THR A 570 -15.81 8.58 23.44
C THR A 570 -14.70 8.14 24.39
N LYS A 571 -13.46 8.55 24.15
CA LYS A 571 -12.27 8.12 24.90
C LYS A 571 -12.20 6.58 24.98
N GLU A 572 -12.04 5.94 23.84
CA GLU A 572 -11.97 4.47 23.69
C GLU A 572 -13.18 3.75 24.31
N GLY A 573 -14.36 4.36 24.20
CA GLY A 573 -15.62 3.79 24.70
C GLY A 573 -15.79 3.89 26.21
N THR A 574 -14.97 4.68 26.92
CA THR A 574 -15.13 4.91 28.37
C THR A 574 -16.09 6.06 28.70
N ARG A 575 -16.38 6.93 27.72
CA ARG A 575 -17.26 8.10 27.85
C ARG A 575 -18.37 8.02 26.80
N ILE A 576 -19.32 7.11 27.01
CA ILE A 576 -20.46 6.94 26.11
C ILE A 576 -21.46 8.10 26.34
N PRO A 577 -21.88 8.82 25.30
CA PRO A 577 -22.93 9.85 25.42
C PRO A 577 -24.24 9.27 26.00
N PRO A 578 -24.91 9.95 26.94
CA PRO A 578 -26.13 9.44 27.57
C PRO A 578 -27.39 9.68 26.74
N THR A 579 -27.38 10.60 25.77
CA THR A 579 -28.57 10.96 24.98
C THR A 579 -28.26 11.01 23.48
N ALA A 580 -29.29 10.74 22.67
CA ALA A 580 -29.19 10.80 21.21
C ALA A 580 -28.86 12.22 20.70
N ASP A 581 -29.23 13.27 21.45
CA ASP A 581 -28.94 14.65 21.05
C ASP A 581 -27.45 14.98 21.17
N ILE A 582 -26.76 14.44 22.18
CA ILE A 582 -25.29 14.56 22.27
C ILE A 582 -24.62 13.81 21.10
N VAL A 583 -25.16 12.67 20.69
CA VAL A 583 -24.67 11.94 19.51
C VAL A 583 -24.83 12.77 18.23
N LYS A 584 -25.97 13.45 18.05
CA LYS A 584 -26.19 14.38 16.92
C LYS A 584 -25.19 15.54 16.96
N ASN A 585 -24.90 16.09 18.13
CA ASN A 585 -23.91 17.16 18.30
C ASN A 585 -22.50 16.69 17.92
N ILE A 586 -22.09 15.49 18.33
CA ILE A 586 -20.81 14.90 17.95
C ILE A 586 -20.71 14.75 16.42
N LEU A 587 -21.76 14.25 15.77
CA LEU A 587 -21.82 14.12 14.30
C LEU A 587 -21.68 15.49 13.60
N ALA A 588 -22.39 16.51 14.10
CA ALA A 588 -22.32 17.87 13.56
C ALA A 588 -20.92 18.48 13.71
N LEU A 589 -20.31 18.34 14.89
CA LEU A 589 -18.96 18.82 15.15
C LEU A 589 -17.93 18.05 14.31
N ALA A 590 -18.05 16.72 14.18
CA ALA A 590 -17.17 15.90 13.35
C ALA A 590 -17.15 16.36 11.89
N LYS A 591 -18.28 16.86 11.36
CA LYS A 591 -18.37 17.40 9.99
C LYS A 591 -17.55 18.67 9.83
N HIS A 592 -17.65 19.59 10.78
CA HIS A 592 -16.85 20.80 10.78
C HIS A 592 -15.36 20.50 11.02
N LEU A 593 -15.05 19.54 11.88
CA LEU A 593 -13.67 19.09 12.13
C LEU A 593 -13.05 18.46 10.89
N GLN A 594 -13.78 17.62 10.14
CA GLN A 594 -13.27 17.05 8.91
C GLN A 594 -12.96 18.15 7.88
N GLN A 595 -13.87 19.11 7.69
CA GLN A 595 -13.63 20.25 6.80
C GLN A 595 -12.40 21.08 7.22
N ALA A 596 -12.22 21.28 8.53
CA ALA A 596 -11.06 21.96 9.09
C ALA A 596 -9.76 21.17 8.84
N ARG A 597 -9.79 19.84 9.02
CA ARG A 597 -8.68 18.92 8.78
C ARG A 597 -8.28 18.88 7.31
N ASP A 598 -9.25 18.74 6.41
CA ASP A 598 -9.04 18.73 4.96
C ASP A 598 -8.43 20.05 4.48
N ARG A 599 -8.89 21.18 5.03
CA ARG A 599 -8.35 22.50 4.71
C ARG A 599 -6.91 22.68 5.18
N ILE A 600 -6.60 22.22 6.38
CA ILE A 600 -5.25 22.31 6.95
C ILE A 600 -4.31 21.28 6.28
N GLY A 601 -4.84 20.15 5.80
CA GLY A 601 -4.08 19.10 5.11
C GLY A 601 -3.17 18.29 6.05
N SER A 602 -3.41 18.33 7.36
CA SER A 602 -2.62 17.65 8.39
C SER A 602 -3.52 16.96 9.42
N PRO A 603 -3.06 15.87 10.06
CA PRO A 603 -3.86 15.13 11.03
C PRO A 603 -4.13 15.97 12.27
N PHE A 604 -5.32 15.80 12.86
CA PHE A 604 -5.70 16.40 14.12
C PHE A 604 -5.57 15.35 15.22
N ILE A 605 -4.86 15.66 16.30
CA ILE A 605 -4.77 14.85 17.51
C ILE A 605 -5.83 15.35 18.48
N ILE A 606 -6.82 14.50 18.78
CA ILE A 606 -7.89 14.85 19.73
C ILE A 606 -7.46 14.49 21.16
N ASN A 607 -7.25 15.51 21.99
CA ASN A 607 -6.93 15.34 23.40
C ASN A 607 -8.18 15.03 24.23
N SER A 608 -9.26 15.76 23.94
CA SER A 608 -10.55 15.58 24.58
C SER A 608 -11.67 15.99 23.64
N TRP A 609 -12.76 15.24 23.66
CA TRP A 609 -14.01 15.56 22.97
C TRP A 609 -15.17 15.51 23.96
N TYR A 610 -16.06 14.52 23.89
CA TYR A 610 -17.13 14.39 24.86
C TYR A 610 -16.58 14.09 26.25
N ARG A 611 -17.09 14.80 27.25
CA ARG A 611 -16.80 14.57 28.68
C ARG A 611 -18.09 14.25 29.42
N THR A 612 -18.05 13.24 30.27
CA THR A 612 -19.08 13.06 31.30
C THR A 612 -18.98 14.19 32.33
N PRO A 613 -20.03 14.46 33.13
CA PRO A 613 -19.96 15.44 34.22
C PRO A 613 -18.77 15.21 35.15
N GLU A 614 -18.46 13.95 35.46
CA GLU A 614 -17.34 13.54 36.30
C GLU A 614 -16.00 13.88 35.66
N ALA A 615 -15.80 13.49 34.39
CA ALA A 615 -14.57 13.75 33.66
C ALA A 615 -14.35 15.25 33.45
N ASN A 616 -15.42 16.02 33.25
CA ASN A 616 -15.33 17.48 33.12
C ASN A 616 -14.91 18.15 34.43
N ARG A 617 -15.49 17.74 35.58
CA ARG A 617 -15.07 18.23 36.90
C ARG A 617 -13.61 17.89 37.20
N ALA A 618 -13.19 16.65 36.91
CA ALA A 618 -11.80 16.21 37.13
C ALA A 618 -10.78 17.00 36.30
N ALA A 619 -11.18 17.46 35.11
CA ALA A 619 -10.36 18.32 34.24
C ALA A 619 -10.47 19.82 34.59
N GLY A 620 -11.10 20.20 35.71
CA GLY A 620 -11.32 21.60 36.10
C GLY A 620 -12.31 22.36 35.21
N GLY A 621 -13.12 21.66 34.41
CA GLY A 621 -14.03 22.25 33.45
C GLY A 621 -15.27 22.90 34.06
N HIS A 622 -15.73 23.99 33.46
CA HIS A 622 -16.92 24.72 33.91
C HIS A 622 -18.20 23.87 33.75
N PRO A 623 -19.22 23.99 34.64
CA PRO A 623 -20.47 23.22 34.56
C PRO A 623 -21.29 23.43 33.28
N ARG A 624 -21.05 24.53 32.57
CA ARG A 624 -21.68 24.85 31.27
C ARG A 624 -20.75 24.59 30.06
N SER A 625 -19.72 23.75 30.25
CA SER A 625 -18.77 23.39 29.20
C SER A 625 -19.46 22.70 28.02
N LEU A 626 -19.08 23.09 26.79
CA LEU A 626 -19.61 22.48 25.57
C LEU A 626 -19.09 21.05 25.34
N HIS A 627 -18.04 20.62 26.04
CA HIS A 627 -17.63 19.21 26.06
C HIS A 627 -18.72 18.29 26.64
N LEU A 628 -19.53 18.78 27.59
CA LEU A 628 -20.65 18.02 28.17
C LEU A 628 -21.79 17.79 27.16
N GLN A 629 -21.81 18.56 26.08
CA GLN A 629 -22.82 18.47 25.02
C GLN A 629 -22.28 17.80 23.75
N GLY A 630 -21.02 17.35 23.75
CA GLY A 630 -20.35 16.81 22.56
C GLY A 630 -20.03 17.87 21.50
N GLN A 631 -20.10 19.15 21.87
CA GLN A 631 -19.99 20.32 21.00
C GLN A 631 -18.63 21.02 21.07
N ALA A 632 -17.65 20.42 21.75
CA ALA A 632 -16.30 20.95 21.81
C ALA A 632 -15.23 19.86 21.73
N VAL A 633 -14.07 20.24 21.19
CA VAL A 633 -12.83 19.46 21.23
C VAL A 633 -11.65 20.30 21.69
N ASP A 634 -10.76 19.65 22.41
CA ASP A 634 -9.40 20.11 22.65
C ASP A 634 -8.50 19.28 21.74
N MET A 635 -7.68 19.95 20.93
CA MET A 635 -6.88 19.29 19.90
C MET A 635 -5.54 19.94 19.65
N ASP A 636 -4.67 19.17 19.04
CA ASP A 636 -3.40 19.60 18.48
C ASP A 636 -3.29 19.21 17.01
N VAL A 637 -2.50 19.96 16.25
CA VAL A 637 -2.17 19.62 14.86
C VAL A 637 -0.65 19.53 14.76
N PRO A 638 -0.06 18.34 14.58
CA PRO A 638 1.39 18.18 14.51
C PRO A 638 1.99 19.09 13.44
N GLY A 639 3.00 19.87 13.84
CA GLY A 639 3.64 20.85 12.96
C GLY A 639 3.00 22.25 12.95
N TYR A 640 1.89 22.48 13.66
CA TYR A 640 1.25 23.79 13.78
C TYR A 640 1.12 24.19 15.24
N SER A 641 1.50 25.43 15.57
CA SER A 641 1.19 26.01 16.89
C SER A 641 -0.31 26.24 17.05
N PRO A 642 -0.84 26.28 18.28
CA PRO A 642 -2.25 26.59 18.53
C PRO A 642 -2.73 27.86 17.81
N ARG A 643 -1.87 28.87 17.75
CA ARG A 643 -2.13 30.13 17.04
C ARG A 643 -2.19 29.97 15.52
N GLN A 644 -1.34 29.14 14.92
CA GLN A 644 -1.37 28.89 13.48
C GLN A 644 -2.63 28.12 13.06
N VAL A 645 -3.05 27.13 13.85
CA VAL A 645 -4.31 26.42 13.64
C VAL A 645 -5.50 27.37 13.76
N ALA A 646 -5.53 28.19 14.81
CA ALA A 646 -6.57 29.19 14.99
C ALA A 646 -6.64 30.19 13.83
N ASN A 647 -5.49 30.70 13.36
CA ASN A 647 -5.44 31.61 12.21
C ASN A 647 -5.90 30.95 10.90
N ALA A 648 -5.60 29.66 10.69
CA ALA A 648 -6.06 28.94 9.50
C ALA A 648 -7.59 28.74 9.49
N LEU A 649 -8.18 28.63 10.68
CA LEU A 649 -9.59 28.31 10.85
C LEU A 649 -10.47 29.53 11.15
N ILE A 650 -9.92 30.67 11.56
CA ILE A 650 -10.66 31.85 12.03
C ILE A 650 -11.78 32.31 11.09
N ASN A 651 -11.56 32.16 9.77
CA ASN A 651 -12.50 32.61 8.75
C ASN A 651 -13.55 31.56 8.37
N THR A 652 -13.33 30.28 8.68
CA THR A 652 -14.23 29.17 8.29
C THR A 652 -14.84 28.40 9.45
N TRP A 653 -14.27 28.49 10.65
CA TRP A 653 -14.81 27.80 11.82
C TRP A 653 -16.13 28.47 12.26
N PRO A 654 -17.22 27.70 12.45
CA PRO A 654 -18.53 28.27 12.72
C PRO A 654 -18.72 28.77 14.17
N GLY A 655 -17.90 28.32 15.12
CA GLY A 655 -18.07 28.63 16.55
C GLY A 655 -16.82 29.20 17.23
N GLY A 656 -16.63 28.89 18.52
CA GLY A 656 -15.53 29.41 19.32
C GLY A 656 -14.18 28.77 19.00
N ILE A 657 -13.12 29.59 19.05
CA ILE A 657 -11.71 29.18 19.01
C ILE A 657 -11.04 29.75 20.26
N LEU A 658 -10.59 28.91 21.19
CA LEU A 658 -9.72 29.34 22.28
C LEU A 658 -8.32 28.78 22.08
N ILE A 659 -7.33 29.64 22.27
CA ILE A 659 -5.92 29.37 21.99
C ILE A 659 -5.22 29.26 23.35
N TYR A 660 -4.87 28.04 23.75
CA TYR A 660 -4.05 27.80 24.93
C TYR A 660 -2.58 27.66 24.52
N SER A 661 -1.68 27.69 25.50
CA SER A 661 -0.25 27.46 25.26
C SER A 661 0.05 26.06 24.73
N THR A 662 -0.78 25.06 25.05
CA THR A 662 -0.55 23.66 24.72
C THR A 662 -1.46 23.10 23.63
N HIS A 663 -2.64 23.69 23.40
CA HIS A 663 -3.65 23.14 22.48
C HIS A 663 -4.63 24.22 21.98
N VAL A 664 -5.45 23.87 20.99
CA VAL A 664 -6.59 24.67 20.55
C VAL A 664 -7.88 24.03 21.03
N HIS A 665 -8.76 24.83 21.60
CA HIS A 665 -10.14 24.47 21.84
C HIS A 665 -11.01 24.97 20.69
N LEU A 666 -11.80 24.07 20.11
CA LEU A 666 -12.77 24.38 19.08
C LEU A 666 -14.16 23.94 19.54
N ASP A 667 -15.13 24.84 19.45
CA ASP A 667 -16.52 24.55 19.80
C ASP A 667 -17.51 25.08 18.77
N THR A 668 -18.75 24.59 18.81
CA THR A 668 -19.86 25.04 17.94
C THR A 668 -20.74 26.13 18.59
N GLY A 669 -20.26 26.76 19.66
CA GLY A 669 -20.95 27.83 20.37
C GLY A 669 -20.79 29.19 19.70
N ARG A 670 -20.80 30.27 20.50
CA ARG A 670 -20.68 31.64 19.98
C ARG A 670 -19.32 31.83 19.30
N ARG A 671 -19.33 32.34 18.07
CA ARG A 671 -18.10 32.68 17.34
C ARG A 671 -17.28 33.74 18.07
N GLN A 672 -16.07 33.37 18.47
CA GLN A 672 -15.10 34.21 19.16
C GLN A 672 -13.70 33.62 19.00
N VAL A 673 -12.66 34.45 19.09
CA VAL A 673 -11.26 34.01 19.18
C VAL A 673 -10.65 34.60 20.42
N VAL A 674 -10.20 33.73 21.33
CA VAL A 674 -9.72 34.14 22.65
C VAL A 674 -8.36 33.49 22.91
N TYR A 675 -7.40 34.29 23.37
CA TYR A 675 -6.11 33.81 23.87
C TYR A 675 -6.24 33.59 25.38
N MET A 676 -5.92 32.38 25.83
CA MET A 676 -6.13 31.91 27.21
C MET A 676 -4.85 31.78 28.01
#